data_AF-A0A7J8DZZ2-F1
#
_entry.id   AF-A0A7J8DZZ2-F1
#
_cell.length_a   1.000
_cell.length_b   1.000
_cell.length_c   1.000
_cell.angle_alpha   90.00
_cell.angle_beta   90.00
_cell.angle_gamma   90.00
#
_symmetry.space_group_name_H-M   'P 1'
#
loop_
_entity.id
_entity.type
_entity.pdbx_description
1 polymer ?
#
loop_
_entity_poly.entity_id
_entity_poly.type
_entity_poly.pdbx_seq_one_letter_code
_entity_poly.pdbx_strand_id
1 'polypeptide(L)'
;MGMSKPPSCFGYPLSIFFIVVNEFCERFSYYGMRAILILYFTQFIGWDDNLSTAIYHTFVALCYLTPVLGALIADSWLGKFMTIVSLSIVYMIGQTITAVSSINDLSDFNHDGTPDRIAVHVALSMIGLALVALGTGGIKPCVAAFGGDQFEEGQVKQRNRFFSIFYLAINAGSLLSTIITPILRVQQCGIHSKQACYPLAFGVPAALMAVALIVFVVGSTLYKKVQPQGNIMGKVVNCIGFAIKNRIRHRSKEFPKREHWLDWAKEKYDEQLIAQIKMVTKVLFLYIPLPMFWALFDQQGSRWTLQATTMNGKIGSIEIQPDQMQTANAILIVIMVPIVDAVVYPLIEKCGFNFTSLKKMTVGMFLASMAFVVAAIVQVEIDKTLPVFPKGNEFQIKALNIGNDNMTISFPGQTVTLDPLSQTDDFLTLDTTKLNKINVSSTGSSVTTVNNTFDKGHRYTLLVWAPNNYWLVKDGLNQKPEKGENGVRFVNAFNETLNVTMDGKVYVNIALHTSSEYQFFSSGKKIFTLSLAGISEQCTNSFESSNLEFGSASTYVITRKSDDCPEPKMFEDISPNTVNIALQIPQYFLITCGEVVFSITGLEFSYSQAPSNMKSVLQAGWQLTVAFGNIIVLIVAEAGQFSEQWAEYILFAALLLVVCVVFAIMAQFYTYVNPAEIEAQFGKDEEKKNPENPYYTFDPVSQTQM
;
A
#
# COMPACT_ATOMS: atom_id res chain seq x y z
N MET A 1 45.23 -23.45 -27.05
CA MET A 1 44.23 -24.10 -26.16
C MET A 1 42.91 -23.42 -26.41
N GLY A 2 41.96 -24.12 -27.04
CA GLY A 2 40.67 -23.53 -27.43
C GLY A 2 39.85 -23.14 -26.20
N MET A 3 39.45 -21.87 -26.11
CA MET A 3 38.46 -21.42 -25.13
C MET A 3 37.16 -22.15 -25.42
N SER A 4 36.71 -22.97 -24.47
CA SER A 4 35.41 -23.61 -24.51
C SER A 4 34.34 -22.53 -24.62
N LYS A 5 33.46 -22.63 -25.62
CA LYS A 5 32.28 -21.77 -25.70
C LYS A 5 31.50 -21.93 -24.40
N PRO A 6 31.11 -20.83 -23.72
CA PRO A 6 30.31 -20.94 -22.51
C PRO A 6 29.01 -21.71 -22.84
N PRO A 7 28.53 -22.58 -21.93
CA PRO A 7 27.32 -23.35 -22.16
C PRO A 7 26.17 -22.39 -22.47
N SER A 8 25.51 -22.63 -23.60
CA SER A 8 24.41 -21.80 -24.09
C SER A 8 23.10 -22.58 -24.14
N CYS A 9 22.03 -22.02 -23.60
CA CYS A 9 20.67 -22.56 -23.76
C CYS A 9 19.84 -21.55 -24.56
N PHE A 10 19.15 -21.99 -25.61
CA PHE A 10 18.38 -21.13 -26.52
C PHE A 10 19.13 -19.90 -27.10
N GLY A 11 20.46 -19.98 -27.24
CA GLY A 11 21.29 -18.88 -27.75
C GLY A 11 21.72 -17.83 -26.72
N TYR A 12 21.54 -18.11 -25.41
CA TYR A 12 21.97 -17.25 -24.30
C TYR A 12 23.02 -17.94 -23.42
N PRO A 13 23.97 -17.20 -22.84
CA PRO A 13 24.76 -17.67 -21.71
C PRO A 13 23.87 -18.28 -20.61
N LEU A 14 24.17 -19.50 -20.18
CA LEU A 14 23.41 -20.19 -19.12
C LEU A 14 23.35 -19.35 -17.82
N SER A 15 24.35 -18.51 -17.57
CA SER A 15 24.43 -17.55 -16.46
C SER A 15 23.22 -16.62 -16.36
N ILE A 16 22.65 -16.20 -17.49
CA ILE A 16 21.53 -15.24 -17.51
C ILE A 16 20.28 -15.82 -16.87
N PHE A 17 20.02 -17.12 -17.06
CA PHE A 17 18.84 -17.78 -16.52
C PHE A 17 18.78 -17.66 -15.00
N PHE A 18 19.91 -17.83 -14.31
CA PHE A 18 20.00 -17.69 -12.86
C PHE A 18 19.70 -16.26 -12.38
N ILE A 19 20.11 -15.25 -13.15
CA ILE A 19 19.86 -13.84 -12.83
C ILE A 19 18.37 -13.50 -13.02
N VAL A 20 17.75 -13.98 -14.10
CA VAL A 20 16.32 -13.74 -14.38
C VAL A 20 15.43 -14.42 -13.36
N VAL A 21 15.72 -15.67 -12.98
CA VAL A 21 14.96 -16.37 -11.93
C VAL A 21 15.12 -15.67 -10.58
N ASN A 22 16.34 -15.24 -10.23
CA ASN A 22 16.58 -14.44 -9.03
C ASN A 22 15.74 -13.15 -9.02
N GLU A 23 15.71 -12.41 -10.13
CA GLU A 23 14.90 -11.19 -10.24
C GLU A 23 13.40 -11.48 -10.11
N PHE A 24 12.89 -12.53 -10.77
CA PHE A 24 11.49 -12.93 -10.66
C PHE A 24 11.10 -13.21 -9.20
N CYS A 25 11.89 -14.05 -8.51
CA CYS A 25 11.62 -14.43 -7.13
C CYS A 25 11.73 -13.24 -6.17
N GLU A 26 12.72 -12.35 -6.35
CA GLU A 26 12.87 -11.14 -5.54
C GLU A 26 11.69 -10.18 -5.75
N ARG A 27 11.24 -9.99 -6.99
CA ARG A 27 10.11 -9.11 -7.31
C ARG A 27 8.80 -9.67 -6.77
N PHE A 28 8.58 -10.98 -6.90
CA PHE A 28 7.46 -11.64 -6.25
C PHE A 28 7.48 -11.38 -4.75
N SER A 29 8.64 -11.57 -4.13
CA SER A 29 8.80 -11.46 -2.70
C SER A 29 8.54 -10.03 -2.19
N TYR A 30 9.09 -9.02 -2.87
CA TYR A 30 8.91 -7.60 -2.52
C TYR A 30 7.45 -7.15 -2.67
N TYR A 31 6.84 -7.36 -3.84
CA TYR A 31 5.49 -6.88 -4.12
C TYR A 31 4.43 -7.66 -3.32
N GLY A 32 4.59 -8.96 -3.14
CA GLY A 32 3.67 -9.77 -2.34
C GLY A 32 3.63 -9.36 -0.87
N MET A 33 4.81 -9.19 -0.25
CA MET A 33 4.90 -8.70 1.12
C MET A 33 4.36 -7.27 1.25
N ARG A 34 4.73 -6.36 0.33
CA ARG A 34 4.27 -4.97 0.32
C ARG A 34 2.74 -4.87 0.18
N ALA A 35 2.10 -5.73 -0.61
CA ALA A 35 0.67 -5.66 -0.87
C ALA A 35 -0.19 -5.86 0.38
N ILE A 36 0.22 -6.77 1.28
CA ILE A 36 -0.54 -7.13 2.49
C ILE A 36 -0.14 -6.31 3.73
N LEU A 37 0.91 -5.50 3.65
CA LEU A 37 1.56 -4.90 4.81
C LEU A 37 0.66 -3.91 5.56
N ILE A 38 -0.14 -3.12 4.83
CA ILE A 38 -1.06 -2.17 5.46
C ILE A 38 -2.14 -2.89 6.28
N LEU A 39 -2.68 -4.00 5.75
CA LEU A 39 -3.67 -4.81 6.45
C LEU A 39 -3.04 -5.57 7.63
N TYR A 40 -1.77 -5.98 7.51
CA TYR A 40 -1.05 -6.54 8.65
C TYR A 40 -0.97 -5.55 9.83
N PHE A 41 -0.66 -4.28 9.55
CA PHE A 41 -0.60 -3.26 10.60
C PHE A 41 -1.95 -2.95 11.23
N THR A 42 -3.01 -2.81 10.44
CA THR A 42 -4.34 -2.49 10.97
C THR A 42 -5.02 -3.69 11.61
N GLN A 43 -4.94 -4.88 10.99
CA GLN A 43 -5.74 -6.04 11.38
C GLN A 43 -5.07 -7.01 12.34
N PHE A 44 -3.73 -7.12 12.31
CA PHE A 44 -2.98 -8.02 13.19
C PHE A 44 -2.28 -7.23 14.31
N ILE A 45 -1.53 -6.17 13.96
CA ILE A 45 -0.88 -5.33 14.96
C ILE A 45 -1.90 -4.46 15.71
N GLY A 46 -2.99 -4.05 15.05
CA GLY A 46 -4.07 -3.27 15.66
C GLY A 46 -3.78 -1.77 15.75
N TRP A 47 -2.91 -1.24 14.88
CA TRP A 47 -2.68 0.20 14.78
C TRP A 47 -3.78 0.89 13.99
N ASP A 48 -4.02 2.17 14.29
CA ASP A 48 -4.93 2.99 13.50
C ASP A 48 -4.41 3.20 12.07
N ASP A 49 -5.31 3.62 11.18
CA ASP A 49 -5.03 3.81 9.76
C ASP A 49 -3.92 4.83 9.49
N ASN A 50 -3.79 5.88 10.32
CA ASN A 50 -2.78 6.92 10.11
C ASN A 50 -1.40 6.41 10.50
N LEU A 51 -1.26 5.78 11.68
CA LEU A 51 0.00 5.18 12.11
C LEU A 51 0.44 4.06 11.15
N SER A 52 -0.51 3.21 10.73
CA SER A 52 -0.25 2.14 9.77
C SER A 52 0.25 2.68 8.42
N THR A 53 -0.37 3.76 7.93
CA THR A 53 0.05 4.46 6.70
C THR A 53 1.43 5.09 6.86
N ALA A 54 1.71 5.74 7.99
CA ALA A 54 3.00 6.34 8.30
C ALA A 54 4.14 5.30 8.30
N ILE A 55 3.96 4.17 8.97
CA ILE A 55 4.97 3.09 9.01
C ILE A 55 5.14 2.43 7.64
N TYR A 56 4.04 2.22 6.90
CA TYR A 56 4.09 1.70 5.52
C TYR A 56 4.96 2.58 4.62
N HIS A 57 4.71 3.89 4.60
CA HIS A 57 5.47 4.82 3.77
C HIS A 57 6.91 5.02 4.27
N THR A 58 7.15 4.92 5.59
CA THR A 58 8.52 4.90 6.13
C THR A 58 9.31 3.70 5.60
N PHE A 59 8.70 2.51 5.62
CA PHE A 59 9.30 1.30 5.06
C PHE A 59 9.62 1.46 3.57
N VAL A 60 8.67 1.97 2.77
CA VAL A 60 8.88 2.21 1.33
C VAL A 60 9.98 3.25 1.12
N ALA A 61 9.97 4.37 1.85
CA ALA A 61 11.00 5.39 1.76
C ALA A 61 12.41 4.81 2.02
N LEU A 62 12.56 3.97 3.05
CA LEU A 62 13.82 3.29 3.33
C LEU A 62 14.24 2.37 2.18
N CYS A 63 13.33 1.58 1.59
CA CYS A 63 13.62 0.71 0.45
C CYS A 63 14.15 1.46 -0.79
N TYR A 64 13.81 2.75 -0.94
CA TYR A 64 14.23 3.60 -2.05
C TYR A 64 15.37 4.56 -1.69
N LEU A 65 15.72 4.69 -0.40
CA LEU A 65 16.88 5.44 0.09
C LEU A 65 18.15 4.57 0.18
N THR A 66 18.01 3.32 0.64
CA THR A 66 19.12 2.37 0.80
C THR A 66 19.80 1.91 -0.51
N PRO A 67 19.24 2.04 -1.73
CA PRO A 67 19.98 1.83 -2.98
C PRO A 67 21.27 2.63 -3.09
N VAL A 68 21.31 3.86 -2.55
CA VAL A 68 22.54 4.67 -2.52
C VAL A 68 23.64 3.96 -1.74
N LEU A 69 23.29 3.35 -0.60
CA LEU A 69 24.24 2.57 0.21
C LEU A 69 24.68 1.29 -0.53
N GLY A 70 23.75 0.58 -1.16
CA GLY A 70 24.05 -0.62 -1.96
C GLY A 70 25.04 -0.34 -3.09
N ALA A 71 24.81 0.73 -3.85
CA ALA A 71 25.70 1.15 -4.93
C ALA A 71 27.10 1.52 -4.39
N LEU A 72 27.18 2.29 -3.30
CA LEU A 72 28.46 2.66 -2.69
C LEU A 72 29.26 1.43 -2.23
N ILE A 73 28.60 0.45 -1.60
CA ILE A 73 29.22 -0.78 -1.13
C ILE A 73 29.72 -1.63 -2.31
N ALA A 74 28.90 -1.77 -3.37
CA ALA A 74 29.25 -2.54 -4.56
C ALA A 74 30.43 -1.93 -5.33
N ASP A 75 30.41 -0.62 -5.54
CA ASP A 75 31.41 0.05 -6.38
C ASP A 75 32.73 0.32 -5.64
N SER A 76 32.70 0.42 -4.31
CA SER A 76 33.88 0.81 -3.51
C SER A 76 34.55 -0.35 -2.76
N TRP A 77 33.80 -1.38 -2.35
CA TRP A 77 34.33 -2.38 -1.41
C TRP A 77 34.13 -3.82 -1.84
N LEU A 78 32.89 -4.29 -1.97
CA LEU A 78 32.59 -5.73 -2.09
C LEU A 78 32.51 -6.22 -3.54
N GLY A 79 32.26 -5.32 -4.50
CA GLY A 79 31.88 -5.70 -5.87
C GLY A 79 30.43 -6.16 -5.95
N LYS A 80 29.80 -5.98 -7.13
CA LYS A 80 28.37 -6.23 -7.35
C LYS A 80 27.91 -7.63 -6.90
N PHE A 81 28.66 -8.68 -7.23
CA PHE A 81 28.30 -10.05 -6.88
C PHE A 81 28.21 -10.29 -5.37
N MET A 82 29.24 -9.89 -4.61
CA MET A 82 29.23 -10.11 -3.15
C MET A 82 28.22 -9.20 -2.47
N THR A 83 28.01 -7.97 -2.96
CA THR A 83 26.95 -7.10 -2.45
C THR A 83 25.56 -7.73 -2.63
N ILE A 84 25.26 -8.31 -3.80
CA ILE A 84 24.00 -9.01 -4.05
C ILE A 84 23.84 -10.17 -3.06
N VAL A 85 24.86 -11.03 -2.90
CA VAL A 85 24.79 -12.19 -2.00
C VAL A 85 24.61 -11.76 -0.54
N SER A 86 25.45 -10.86 -0.03
CA SER A 86 25.39 -10.42 1.37
C SER A 86 24.07 -9.73 1.71
N LEU A 87 23.58 -8.84 0.86
CA LEU A 87 22.33 -8.12 1.13
C LEU A 87 21.09 -8.99 0.87
N SER A 88 21.18 -10.00 0.01
CA SER A 88 20.12 -11.01 -0.15
C SER A 88 19.98 -11.90 1.09
N ILE A 89 21.07 -12.21 1.79
CA ILE A 89 21.02 -12.93 3.08
C ILE A 89 20.31 -12.07 4.13
N VAL A 90 20.68 -10.79 4.23
CA VAL A 90 20.02 -9.83 5.14
C VAL A 90 18.53 -9.72 4.82
N TYR A 91 18.18 -9.67 3.54
CA TYR A 91 16.79 -9.63 3.08
C TYR A 91 16.02 -10.89 3.53
N MET A 92 16.57 -12.09 3.25
CA MET A 92 15.95 -13.36 3.65
C MET A 92 15.72 -13.43 5.17
N ILE A 93 16.70 -13.00 5.98
CA ILE A 93 16.56 -12.97 7.44
C ILE A 93 15.44 -12.01 7.85
N GLY A 94 15.39 -10.81 7.26
CA GLY A 94 14.35 -9.82 7.54
C GLY A 94 12.94 -10.35 7.26
N GLN A 95 12.74 -11.03 6.12
CA GLN A 95 11.45 -11.63 5.80
C GLN A 95 11.09 -12.82 6.70
N THR A 96 12.08 -13.64 7.06
CA THR A 96 11.86 -14.73 8.01
C THR A 96 11.41 -14.19 9.37
N ILE A 97 12.06 -13.13 9.87
CA ILE A 97 11.65 -12.47 11.11
C ILE A 97 10.24 -11.90 11.00
N THR A 98 9.89 -11.29 9.87
CA THR A 98 8.54 -10.74 9.62
C THR A 98 7.47 -11.85 9.53
N ALA A 99 7.80 -13.01 8.97
CA ALA A 99 6.91 -14.17 8.99
C ALA A 99 6.68 -14.67 10.42
N VAL A 100 7.76 -14.81 11.21
CA VAL A 100 7.68 -15.22 12.62
C VAL A 100 6.91 -14.21 13.47
N SER A 101 7.08 -12.91 13.22
CA SER A 101 6.37 -11.85 13.96
C SER A 101 4.86 -11.86 13.73
N SER A 102 4.36 -12.58 12.73
CA SER A 102 2.93 -12.70 12.44
C SER A 102 2.27 -13.97 12.99
N ILE A 103 3.01 -14.79 13.75
CA ILE A 103 2.47 -16.03 14.36
C ILE A 103 1.83 -15.71 15.70
N ASN A 104 0.49 -15.69 15.79
CA ASN A 104 -0.23 -15.39 17.04
C ASN A 104 0.19 -16.30 18.22
N ASP A 105 0.25 -17.60 17.98
CA ASP A 105 0.68 -18.65 18.94
C ASP A 105 2.08 -18.39 19.55
N LEU A 106 2.88 -17.45 19.03
CA LEU A 106 4.17 -17.06 19.62
C LEU A 106 4.02 -16.38 20.98
N SER A 107 2.91 -15.65 21.20
CA SER A 107 2.65 -14.96 22.46
C SER A 107 1.24 -15.14 23.03
N ASP A 108 0.38 -15.90 22.37
CA ASP A 108 -0.94 -16.33 22.87
C ASP A 108 -0.77 -17.54 23.82
N PHE A 109 -0.46 -17.27 25.10
CA PHE A 109 -0.29 -18.32 26.12
C PHE A 109 -1.62 -18.78 26.71
N ASN A 110 -2.63 -17.92 26.67
CA ASN A 110 -3.96 -18.18 27.20
C ASN A 110 -4.88 -18.92 26.20
N HIS A 111 -4.45 -19.05 24.93
CA HIS A 111 -5.14 -19.69 23.81
C HIS A 111 -6.50 -19.05 23.49
N ASP A 112 -6.65 -17.75 23.73
CA ASP A 112 -7.88 -17.01 23.45
C ASP A 112 -7.97 -16.54 21.99
N GLY A 113 -6.91 -16.75 21.20
CA GLY A 113 -6.86 -16.33 19.81
C GLY A 113 -6.37 -14.90 19.61
N THR A 114 -5.81 -14.26 20.64
CA THR A 114 -5.16 -12.94 20.56
C THR A 114 -3.77 -12.95 21.20
N PRO A 115 -2.80 -12.15 20.69
CA PRO A 115 -1.46 -12.18 21.27
C PRO A 115 -1.43 -11.46 22.63
N ASP A 116 -1.04 -12.15 23.71
CA ASP A 116 -0.94 -11.54 25.05
C ASP A 116 0.13 -10.43 25.10
N ARG A 117 1.14 -10.49 24.21
CA ARG A 117 2.28 -9.54 24.18
C ARG A 117 2.51 -8.95 22.80
N ILE A 118 1.58 -8.12 22.33
CA ILE A 118 1.66 -7.43 21.04
C ILE A 118 2.99 -6.67 20.82
N ALA A 119 3.61 -6.16 21.88
CA ALA A 119 4.90 -5.45 21.80
C ALA A 119 6.04 -6.30 21.21
N VAL A 120 6.03 -7.62 21.43
CA VAL A 120 7.02 -8.54 20.85
C VAL A 120 6.82 -8.65 19.34
N HIS A 121 5.57 -8.78 18.89
CA HIS A 121 5.21 -8.81 17.47
C HIS A 121 5.61 -7.51 16.77
N VAL A 122 5.35 -6.36 17.40
CA VAL A 122 5.77 -5.05 16.91
C VAL A 122 7.30 -4.97 16.77
N ALA A 123 8.05 -5.31 17.82
CA ALA A 123 9.51 -5.23 17.81
C ALA A 123 10.14 -6.12 16.72
N LEU A 124 9.70 -7.38 16.62
CA LEU A 124 10.17 -8.29 15.59
C LEU A 124 9.81 -7.79 14.18
N SER A 125 8.59 -7.28 13.99
CA SER A 125 8.16 -6.72 12.70
C SER A 125 9.00 -5.53 12.28
N MET A 126 9.29 -4.60 13.19
CA MET A 126 10.09 -3.41 12.87
C MET A 126 11.54 -3.78 12.53
N ILE A 127 12.13 -4.73 13.26
CA ILE A 127 13.46 -5.27 12.95
C ILE A 127 13.44 -5.96 11.59
N GLY A 128 12.44 -6.80 11.34
CA GLY A 128 12.26 -7.53 10.09
C GLY A 128 12.16 -6.58 8.89
N LEU A 129 11.27 -5.58 8.95
CA LEU A 129 11.08 -4.58 7.90
C LEU A 129 12.32 -3.71 7.66
N ALA A 130 13.05 -3.34 8.72
CA ALA A 130 14.30 -2.58 8.56
C ALA A 130 15.36 -3.40 7.81
N LEU A 131 15.51 -4.70 8.14
CA LEU A 131 16.42 -5.61 7.43
C LEU A 131 15.97 -5.84 6.00
N VAL A 132 14.66 -5.98 5.75
CA VAL A 132 14.11 -6.07 4.39
C VAL A 132 14.44 -4.82 3.59
N ALA A 133 14.22 -3.62 4.14
CA ALA A 133 14.49 -2.36 3.46
C ALA A 133 15.98 -2.18 3.12
N LEU A 134 16.88 -2.60 4.00
CA LEU A 134 18.33 -2.64 3.73
C LEU A 134 18.67 -3.66 2.63
N GLY A 135 18.08 -4.85 2.69
CA GLY A 135 18.27 -5.93 1.73
C GLY A 135 17.80 -5.57 0.32
N THR A 136 16.49 -5.35 0.13
CA THR A 136 15.91 -5.07 -1.20
C THR A 136 16.49 -3.79 -1.81
N GLY A 137 16.59 -2.71 -1.03
CA GLY A 137 17.10 -1.46 -1.57
C GLY A 137 18.57 -1.57 -1.97
N GLY A 138 19.40 -2.26 -1.18
CA GLY A 138 20.80 -2.41 -1.50
C GLY A 138 21.11 -3.33 -2.69
N ILE A 139 20.26 -4.32 -2.98
CA ILE A 139 20.43 -5.19 -4.17
C ILE A 139 19.89 -4.56 -5.47
N LYS A 140 18.84 -3.72 -5.39
CA LYS A 140 18.19 -3.09 -6.55
C LYS A 140 19.15 -2.50 -7.60
N PRO A 141 20.13 -1.64 -7.24
CA PRO A 141 21.03 -1.06 -8.24
C PRO A 141 22.05 -2.07 -8.79
N CYS A 142 22.28 -3.17 -8.08
CA CYS A 142 23.35 -4.12 -8.38
C CYS A 142 22.90 -5.20 -9.38
N VAL A 143 21.69 -5.74 -9.25
CA VAL A 143 21.25 -6.93 -10.03
C VAL A 143 21.13 -6.63 -11.52
N ALA A 144 20.45 -5.55 -11.90
CA ALA A 144 20.29 -5.17 -13.31
C ALA A 144 21.65 -4.85 -13.96
N ALA A 145 22.52 -4.14 -13.23
CA ALA A 145 23.88 -3.83 -13.69
C ALA A 145 24.73 -5.11 -13.83
N PHE A 146 24.65 -6.03 -12.88
CA PHE A 146 25.37 -7.30 -12.91
C PHE A 146 24.91 -8.20 -14.06
N GLY A 147 23.61 -8.21 -14.37
CA GLY A 147 23.05 -8.89 -15.55
C GLY A 147 23.55 -8.29 -16.86
N GLY A 148 23.61 -6.96 -16.96
CA GLY A 148 24.17 -6.26 -18.12
C GLY A 148 25.66 -6.58 -18.35
N ASP A 149 26.44 -6.72 -17.29
CA ASP A 149 27.87 -7.04 -17.34
C ASP A 149 28.19 -8.45 -17.89
N GLN A 150 27.18 -9.32 -18.04
CA GLN A 150 27.36 -10.67 -18.60
C GLN A 150 27.56 -10.68 -20.11
N PHE A 151 27.33 -9.56 -20.79
CA PHE A 151 27.46 -9.42 -22.23
C PHE A 151 28.73 -8.66 -22.60
N GLU A 152 29.36 -9.04 -23.70
CA GLU A 152 30.47 -8.29 -24.31
C GLU A 152 29.97 -7.08 -25.12
N GLU A 153 30.84 -6.12 -25.43
CA GLU A 153 30.46 -4.89 -26.12
C GLU A 153 29.82 -5.13 -27.50
N GLY A 154 30.26 -6.17 -28.22
CA GLY A 154 29.69 -6.56 -29.51
C GLY A 154 28.31 -7.25 -29.43
N GLN A 155 27.82 -7.59 -28.24
CA GLN A 155 26.59 -8.38 -28.03
C GLN A 155 25.34 -7.53 -27.77
N VAL A 156 25.22 -6.38 -28.44
CA VAL A 156 24.16 -5.40 -28.20
C VAL A 156 22.74 -6.01 -28.33
N LYS A 157 22.51 -6.81 -29.38
CA LYS A 157 21.19 -7.43 -29.64
C LYS A 157 20.79 -8.41 -28.52
N GLN A 158 21.73 -9.19 -28.00
CA GLN A 158 21.49 -10.15 -26.93
C GLN A 158 21.23 -9.45 -25.60
N ARG A 159 22.01 -8.39 -25.30
CA ARG A 159 21.83 -7.54 -24.11
C ARG A 159 20.47 -6.86 -24.09
N ASN A 160 20.02 -6.29 -25.21
CA ASN A 160 18.68 -5.67 -25.28
C ASN A 160 17.57 -6.70 -25.03
N ARG A 161 17.68 -7.89 -25.62
CA ARG A 161 16.70 -8.96 -25.41
C ARG A 161 16.69 -9.48 -23.96
N PHE A 162 17.84 -9.51 -23.30
CA PHE A 162 17.92 -9.79 -21.86
C PHE A 162 17.13 -8.76 -21.05
N PHE A 163 17.30 -7.47 -21.29
CA PHE A 163 16.54 -6.44 -20.57
C PHE A 163 15.02 -6.55 -20.81
N SER A 164 14.59 -6.95 -22.01
CA SER A 164 13.17 -7.25 -22.27
C SER A 164 12.66 -8.44 -21.43
N ILE A 165 13.42 -9.53 -21.35
CA ILE A 165 13.08 -10.70 -20.51
C ILE A 165 13.10 -10.33 -19.02
N PHE A 166 14.06 -9.52 -18.60
CA PHE A 166 14.17 -9.02 -17.24
C PHE A 166 12.95 -8.17 -16.86
N TYR A 167 12.52 -7.27 -17.76
CA TYR A 167 11.29 -6.50 -17.59
C TYR A 167 10.03 -7.38 -17.52
N LEU A 168 9.95 -8.42 -18.35
CA LEU A 168 8.86 -9.40 -18.29
C LEU A 168 8.84 -10.13 -16.94
N ALA A 169 10.01 -10.54 -16.42
CA ALA A 169 10.14 -11.19 -15.13
C ALA A 169 9.69 -10.30 -13.96
N ILE A 170 10.02 -9.00 -14.01
CA ILE A 170 9.57 -8.01 -13.01
C ILE A 170 8.04 -7.93 -12.97
N ASN A 171 7.41 -7.72 -14.13
CA ASN A 171 5.96 -7.58 -14.21
C ASN A 171 5.24 -8.89 -13.85
N ALA A 172 5.76 -10.03 -14.30
CA ALA A 172 5.21 -11.34 -13.94
C ALA A 172 5.30 -11.60 -12.43
N GLY A 173 6.44 -11.28 -11.79
CA GLY A 173 6.61 -11.42 -10.34
C GLY A 173 5.66 -10.52 -9.56
N SER A 174 5.52 -9.24 -9.96
CA SER A 174 4.58 -8.29 -9.36
C SER A 174 3.12 -8.73 -9.51
N LEU A 175 2.71 -9.13 -10.71
CA LEU A 175 1.35 -9.60 -10.99
C LEU A 175 1.00 -10.85 -10.19
N LEU A 176 1.86 -11.87 -10.20
CA LEU A 176 1.57 -13.12 -9.50
C LEU A 176 1.57 -12.95 -7.98
N SER A 177 2.46 -12.14 -7.44
CA SER A 177 2.53 -11.92 -5.99
C SER A 177 1.34 -11.13 -5.43
N THR A 178 0.87 -10.12 -6.16
CA THR A 178 -0.32 -9.34 -5.78
C THR A 178 -1.63 -10.13 -5.88
N ILE A 179 -1.64 -11.25 -6.60
CA ILE A 179 -2.76 -12.21 -6.62
C ILE A 179 -2.61 -13.26 -5.51
N ILE A 180 -1.46 -13.95 -5.48
CA ILE A 180 -1.26 -15.15 -4.66
C ILE A 180 -1.12 -14.79 -3.18
N THR A 181 -0.34 -13.77 -2.83
CA THR A 181 -0.06 -13.46 -1.41
C THR A 181 -1.32 -13.06 -0.63
N PRO A 182 -2.21 -12.21 -1.15
CA PRO A 182 -3.52 -11.96 -0.52
C PRO A 182 -4.40 -13.22 -0.37
N ILE A 183 -4.40 -14.12 -1.35
CA ILE A 183 -5.14 -15.39 -1.25
C ILE A 183 -4.62 -16.24 -0.09
N LEU A 184 -3.30 -16.27 0.10
CA LEU A 184 -2.67 -16.97 1.23
C LEU A 184 -3.03 -16.32 2.57
N ARG A 185 -3.08 -14.98 2.64
CA ARG A 185 -3.46 -14.23 3.86
C ARG A 185 -4.85 -14.58 4.36
N VAL A 186 -5.84 -14.70 3.45
CA VAL A 186 -7.25 -14.99 3.82
C VAL A 186 -7.43 -16.39 4.39
N GLN A 187 -6.54 -17.33 4.09
CA GLN A 187 -6.62 -18.67 4.65
C GLN A 187 -6.53 -18.64 6.19
N GLN A 188 -7.13 -19.62 6.84
CA GLN A 188 -7.01 -19.80 8.28
C GLN A 188 -5.83 -20.73 8.61
N CYS A 189 -4.92 -20.28 9.47
CA CYS A 189 -3.83 -21.11 9.97
C CYS A 189 -3.54 -20.83 11.45
N GLY A 190 -2.68 -21.65 12.05
CA GLY A 190 -2.40 -21.66 13.49
C GLY A 190 -2.58 -23.05 14.08
N ILE A 191 -1.79 -23.34 15.12
CA ILE A 191 -1.71 -24.66 15.76
C ILE A 191 -2.81 -24.76 16.81
N HIS A 192 -2.88 -23.77 17.72
CA HIS A 192 -3.82 -23.75 18.83
C HIS A 192 -5.03 -22.87 18.54
N SER A 193 -4.83 -21.66 18.04
CA SER A 193 -5.91 -20.76 17.62
C SER A 193 -5.91 -20.56 16.10
N LYS A 194 -7.10 -20.42 15.50
CA LYS A 194 -7.23 -20.17 14.05
C LYS A 194 -7.18 -18.66 13.81
N GLN A 195 -6.19 -18.21 13.03
CA GLN A 195 -6.01 -16.81 12.62
C GLN A 195 -5.91 -16.67 11.10
N ALA A 196 -6.09 -15.44 10.60
CA ALA A 196 -5.74 -15.09 9.22
C ALA A 196 -4.24 -15.36 8.99
N CYS A 197 -3.90 -16.01 7.87
CA CYS A 197 -2.59 -16.61 7.69
C CYS A 197 -1.51 -15.65 7.16
N TYR A 198 -1.26 -14.58 7.90
CA TYR A 198 -0.09 -13.73 7.70
C TYR A 198 1.25 -14.51 7.75
N PRO A 199 1.44 -15.53 8.61
CA PRO A 199 2.67 -16.33 8.61
C PRO A 199 2.98 -17.00 7.28
N LEU A 200 1.96 -17.54 6.61
CA LEU A 200 2.14 -18.15 5.29
C LEU A 200 2.33 -17.08 4.22
N ALA A 201 1.55 -15.98 4.30
CA ALA A 201 1.61 -14.89 3.35
C ALA A 201 2.97 -14.16 3.35
N PHE A 202 3.64 -14.05 4.50
CA PHE A 202 5.03 -13.56 4.61
C PHE A 202 6.07 -14.67 4.42
N GLY A 203 5.77 -15.91 4.83
CA GLY A 203 6.67 -17.05 4.74
C GLY A 203 6.94 -17.53 3.31
N VAL A 204 5.94 -17.50 2.42
CA VAL A 204 6.13 -17.85 1.00
C VAL A 204 7.11 -16.89 0.30
N PRO A 205 6.96 -15.55 0.39
CA PRO A 205 7.98 -14.59 -0.01
C PRO A 205 9.38 -14.88 0.55
N ALA A 206 9.49 -15.22 1.85
CA ALA A 206 10.77 -15.56 2.48
C ALA A 206 11.41 -16.81 1.87
N ALA A 207 10.62 -17.86 1.64
CA ALA A 207 11.08 -19.09 1.00
C ALA A 207 11.52 -18.84 -0.45
N LEU A 208 10.75 -18.04 -1.21
CA LEU A 208 11.12 -17.66 -2.58
C LEU A 208 12.39 -16.81 -2.62
N MET A 209 12.62 -15.95 -1.63
CA MET A 209 13.87 -15.19 -1.51
C MET A 209 15.06 -16.11 -1.21
N ALA A 210 14.88 -17.13 -0.37
CA ALA A 210 15.90 -18.16 -0.13
C ALA A 210 16.22 -18.95 -1.42
N VAL A 211 15.19 -19.32 -2.19
CA VAL A 211 15.36 -19.95 -3.51
C VAL A 211 16.11 -19.02 -4.46
N ALA A 212 15.75 -17.74 -4.51
CA ALA A 212 16.43 -16.73 -5.34
C ALA A 212 17.93 -16.69 -5.05
N LEU A 213 18.30 -16.62 -3.76
CA LEU A 213 19.68 -16.63 -3.30
C LEU A 213 20.41 -17.91 -3.69
N ILE A 214 19.82 -19.08 -3.46
CA ILE A 214 20.42 -20.37 -3.82
C ILE A 214 20.68 -20.45 -5.32
N VAL A 215 19.66 -20.14 -6.13
CA VAL A 215 19.76 -20.13 -7.60
C VAL A 215 20.86 -19.16 -8.05
N PHE A 216 20.90 -17.96 -7.49
CA PHE A 216 21.91 -16.97 -7.84
C PHE A 216 23.33 -17.46 -7.49
N VAL A 217 23.54 -18.05 -6.31
CA VAL A 217 24.85 -18.57 -5.87
C VAL A 217 25.28 -19.80 -6.68
N VAL A 218 24.36 -20.68 -7.08
CA VAL A 218 24.68 -21.84 -7.95
C VAL A 218 25.26 -21.39 -9.29
N GLY A 219 24.78 -20.27 -9.85
CA GLY A 219 25.34 -19.68 -11.07
C GLY A 219 26.72 -19.02 -10.91
N SER A 220 27.29 -18.98 -9.70
CA SER A 220 28.47 -18.15 -9.37
C SER A 220 29.75 -18.47 -10.15
N THR A 221 29.91 -19.70 -10.65
CA THR A 221 31.05 -20.13 -11.48
C THR A 221 30.90 -19.71 -12.94
N LEU A 222 29.69 -19.37 -13.38
CA LEU A 222 29.35 -18.98 -14.75
C LEU A 222 29.32 -17.47 -14.96
N TYR A 223 29.33 -16.68 -13.87
CA TYR A 223 29.26 -15.22 -13.98
C TYR A 223 30.59 -14.58 -14.30
N LYS A 224 30.55 -13.57 -15.16
CA LYS A 224 31.61 -12.57 -15.28
C LYS A 224 31.53 -11.61 -14.10
N LYS A 225 32.55 -11.63 -13.23
CA LYS A 225 32.66 -10.77 -12.04
C LYS A 225 33.62 -9.63 -12.32
N VAL A 226 33.07 -8.44 -12.57
CA VAL A 226 33.85 -7.22 -12.83
C VAL A 226 34.40 -6.67 -11.51
N GLN A 227 35.65 -6.18 -11.53
CA GLN A 227 36.28 -5.56 -10.36
C GLN A 227 35.61 -4.21 -10.03
N PRO A 228 35.59 -3.79 -8.75
CA PRO A 228 35.03 -2.50 -8.34
C PRO A 228 35.74 -1.33 -9.05
N GLN A 229 34.98 -0.43 -9.68
CA GLN A 229 35.51 0.72 -10.46
C GLN A 229 35.78 1.98 -9.62
N GLY A 230 35.62 1.89 -8.29
CA GLY A 230 35.84 2.99 -7.35
C GLY A 230 34.63 3.92 -7.21
N ASN A 231 34.72 4.88 -6.27
CA ASN A 231 33.56 5.65 -5.83
C ASN A 231 33.27 6.88 -6.72
N ILE A 232 32.65 6.68 -7.89
CA ILE A 232 32.22 7.77 -8.80
C ILE A 232 31.24 8.71 -8.09
N MET A 233 30.26 8.16 -7.36
CA MET A 233 29.28 8.95 -6.59
C MET A 233 29.98 9.87 -5.57
N GLY A 234 30.97 9.34 -4.84
CA GLY A 234 31.80 10.09 -3.91
C GLY A 234 32.63 11.17 -4.60
N LYS A 235 33.17 10.92 -5.80
CA LYS A 235 33.85 11.96 -6.60
C LYS A 235 32.91 13.11 -6.96
N VAL A 236 31.67 12.80 -7.37
CA VAL A 236 30.64 13.82 -7.69
C VAL A 236 30.29 14.65 -6.46
N VAL A 237 29.96 14.01 -5.33
CA VAL A 237 29.61 14.70 -4.08
C VAL A 237 30.77 15.57 -3.58
N ASN A 238 32.00 15.07 -3.60
CA ASN A 238 33.18 15.82 -3.18
C ASN A 238 33.49 17.01 -4.12
N CYS A 239 33.29 16.85 -5.43
CA CYS A 239 33.45 17.93 -6.40
C CYS A 239 32.42 19.04 -6.18
N ILE A 240 31.14 18.68 -6.01
CA ILE A 240 30.06 19.62 -5.69
C ILE A 240 30.34 20.34 -4.36
N GLY A 241 30.67 19.58 -3.30
CA GLY A 241 30.99 20.13 -1.99
C GLY A 241 32.20 21.06 -2.01
N PHE A 242 33.24 20.71 -2.78
CA PHE A 242 34.40 21.57 -2.99
C PHE A 242 34.00 22.85 -3.72
N ALA A 243 33.22 22.77 -4.82
CA ALA A 243 32.74 23.94 -5.54
C ALA A 243 31.92 24.90 -4.65
N ILE A 244 31.01 24.37 -3.82
CA ILE A 244 30.21 25.16 -2.88
C ILE A 244 31.10 25.81 -1.82
N LYS A 245 32.00 25.04 -1.19
CA LYS A 245 32.93 25.54 -0.18
C LYS A 245 33.81 26.65 -0.75
N ASN A 246 34.35 26.46 -1.96
CA ASN A 246 35.23 27.43 -2.60
C ASN A 246 34.47 28.70 -3.02
N ARG A 247 33.22 28.56 -3.48
CA ARG A 247 32.32 29.69 -3.77
C ARG A 247 32.00 30.52 -2.54
N ILE A 248 31.76 29.88 -1.39
CA ILE A 248 31.48 30.58 -0.13
C ILE A 248 32.74 31.29 0.37
N ARG A 249 33.91 30.63 0.30
CA ARG A 249 35.19 31.18 0.75
C ARG A 249 35.65 32.38 -0.08
N HIS A 250 35.37 32.39 -1.38
CA HIS A 250 35.78 33.44 -2.32
C HIS A 250 34.62 34.39 -2.71
N ARG A 251 33.61 34.56 -1.83
CA ARG A 251 32.44 35.44 -2.06
C ARG A 251 32.79 36.95 -2.01
N SER A 252 34.05 37.31 -1.78
CA SER A 252 34.56 38.69 -1.81
C SER A 252 34.45 39.30 -3.21
N LYS A 253 34.34 40.64 -3.31
CA LYS A 253 34.37 41.40 -4.57
C LYS A 253 35.73 41.31 -5.30
N GLU A 254 36.77 40.80 -4.66
CA GLU A 254 38.12 40.67 -5.22
C GLU A 254 38.27 39.54 -6.25
N PHE A 255 37.38 38.55 -6.25
CA PHE A 255 37.47 37.43 -7.19
C PHE A 255 36.49 37.59 -8.36
N PRO A 256 36.93 37.41 -9.62
CA PRO A 256 36.04 37.48 -10.77
C PRO A 256 34.96 36.40 -10.69
N LYS A 257 33.71 36.79 -11.00
CA LYS A 257 32.59 35.85 -11.05
C LYS A 257 32.81 34.85 -12.19
N ARG A 258 32.73 33.54 -11.89
CA ARG A 258 32.74 32.48 -12.91
C ARG A 258 31.35 32.34 -13.55
N GLU A 259 31.29 31.88 -14.80
CA GLU A 259 30.03 31.72 -15.55
C GLU A 259 29.07 30.72 -14.89
N HIS A 260 29.59 29.60 -14.38
CA HIS A 260 28.80 28.62 -13.64
C HIS A 260 29.36 28.38 -12.23
N TRP A 261 28.49 28.11 -11.25
CA TRP A 261 28.91 27.90 -9.86
C TRP A 261 29.78 26.64 -9.64
N LEU A 262 29.67 25.64 -10.51
CA LEU A 262 30.53 24.45 -10.51
C LEU A 262 31.95 24.74 -11.00
N ASP A 263 32.20 25.86 -11.69
CA ASP A 263 33.54 26.18 -12.18
C ASP A 263 34.53 26.48 -11.05
N TRP A 264 34.04 26.72 -9.83
CA TRP A 264 34.86 26.84 -8.63
C TRP A 264 35.61 25.54 -8.26
N ALA A 265 35.28 24.41 -8.91
CA ALA A 265 36.00 23.15 -8.78
C ALA A 265 37.20 22.99 -9.73
N LYS A 266 37.38 23.87 -10.73
CA LYS A 266 38.45 23.75 -11.75
C LYS A 266 39.87 23.70 -11.18
N GLU A 267 40.06 24.22 -9.97
CA GLU A 267 41.35 24.19 -9.27
C GLU A 267 41.80 22.79 -8.84
N LYS A 268 40.86 21.85 -8.72
CA LYS A 268 41.12 20.51 -8.17
C LYS A 268 40.61 19.37 -9.05
N TYR A 269 39.59 19.63 -9.86
CA TYR A 269 38.92 18.62 -10.67
C TYR A 269 39.02 18.95 -12.15
N ASP A 270 39.08 17.90 -12.96
CA ASP A 270 39.16 17.99 -14.42
C ASP A 270 37.93 18.68 -15.03
N GLU A 271 38.13 19.44 -16.10
CA GLU A 271 37.09 20.20 -16.78
C GLU A 271 36.03 19.29 -17.40
N GLN A 272 36.43 18.12 -17.91
CA GLN A 272 35.49 17.10 -18.42
C GLN A 272 34.53 16.64 -17.30
N LEU A 273 35.08 16.30 -16.13
CA LEU A 273 34.29 15.89 -14.97
C LEU A 273 33.34 17.01 -14.52
N ILE A 274 33.80 18.26 -14.51
CA ILE A 274 32.98 19.43 -14.14
C ILE A 274 31.83 19.62 -15.15
N ALA A 275 32.09 19.51 -16.45
CA ALA A 275 31.06 19.57 -17.49
C ALA A 275 30.01 18.45 -17.33
N GLN A 276 30.45 17.21 -17.06
CA GLN A 276 29.55 16.09 -16.79
C GLN A 276 28.68 16.33 -15.54
N ILE A 277 29.25 16.86 -14.45
CA ILE A 277 28.49 17.21 -13.25
C ILE A 277 27.49 18.35 -13.51
N LYS A 278 27.82 19.32 -14.38
CA LYS A 278 26.87 20.37 -14.78
C LYS A 278 25.64 19.76 -15.48
N MET A 279 25.83 18.77 -16.36
CA MET A 279 24.73 18.05 -17.01
C MET A 279 23.85 17.34 -15.99
N VAL A 280 24.45 16.53 -15.11
CA VAL A 280 23.74 15.80 -14.05
C VAL A 280 22.97 16.75 -13.14
N THR A 281 23.58 17.87 -12.73
CA THR A 281 22.94 18.86 -11.85
C THR A 281 21.71 19.49 -12.53
N LYS A 282 21.76 19.76 -13.85
CA LYS A 282 20.59 20.28 -14.58
C LYS A 282 19.41 19.30 -14.55
N VAL A 283 19.67 18.00 -14.69
CA VAL A 283 18.63 16.96 -14.61
C VAL A 283 18.13 16.79 -13.17
N LEU A 284 19.02 16.76 -12.18
CA LEU A 284 18.64 16.68 -10.76
C LEU A 284 17.81 17.89 -10.32
N PHE A 285 18.03 19.08 -10.89
CA PHE A 285 17.19 20.24 -10.65
C PHE A 285 15.76 20.02 -11.16
N LEU A 286 15.59 19.39 -12.33
CA LEU A 286 14.27 18.98 -12.82
C LEU A 286 13.61 17.92 -11.94
N TYR A 287 14.36 17.15 -11.14
CA TYR A 287 13.80 16.13 -10.26
C TYR A 287 13.13 16.68 -9.01
N ILE A 288 13.40 17.92 -8.61
CA ILE A 288 12.87 18.51 -7.37
C ILE A 288 11.34 18.39 -7.25
N PRO A 289 10.53 18.58 -8.31
CA PRO A 289 9.07 18.46 -8.22
C PRO A 289 8.54 17.02 -8.30
N LEU A 290 9.34 16.05 -8.78
CA LEU A 290 8.91 14.66 -9.04
C LEU A 290 8.44 13.89 -7.79
N PRO A 291 8.98 14.10 -6.57
CA PRO A 291 8.51 13.43 -5.36
C PRO A 291 6.99 13.46 -5.17
N MET A 292 6.31 14.54 -5.55
CA MET A 292 4.84 14.60 -5.41
C MET A 292 4.10 13.57 -6.26
N PHE A 293 4.62 13.22 -7.44
CA PHE A 293 4.00 12.15 -8.23
C PHE A 293 4.04 10.83 -7.45
N TRP A 294 5.19 10.49 -6.87
CA TRP A 294 5.37 9.27 -6.08
C TRP A 294 4.57 9.28 -4.78
N ALA A 295 4.40 10.45 -4.16
CA ALA A 295 3.53 10.62 -3.00
C ALA A 295 2.08 10.22 -3.28
N LEU A 296 1.59 10.44 -4.50
CA LEU A 296 0.25 9.98 -4.91
C LEU A 296 0.29 8.52 -5.36
N PHE A 297 1.25 8.16 -6.20
CA PHE A 297 1.34 6.83 -6.80
C PHE A 297 1.42 5.72 -5.75
N ASP A 298 2.26 5.88 -4.72
CA ASP A 298 2.50 4.82 -3.73
C ASP A 298 1.35 4.63 -2.72
N GLN A 299 0.35 5.51 -2.68
CA GLN A 299 -0.83 5.36 -1.81
C GLN A 299 -1.78 4.25 -2.26
N GLN A 300 -1.59 3.72 -3.48
CA GLN A 300 -2.30 2.54 -3.98
C GLN A 300 -2.17 1.33 -3.05
N GLY A 301 -1.04 1.21 -2.33
CA GLY A 301 -0.79 0.12 -1.41
C GLY A 301 -1.14 0.41 0.06
N SER A 302 -1.55 1.64 0.38
CA SER A 302 -1.94 2.07 1.72
C SER A 302 -3.39 2.58 1.74
N ARG A 303 -3.60 3.88 1.53
CA ARG A 303 -4.91 4.55 1.62
C ARG A 303 -5.95 3.95 0.67
N TRP A 304 -5.58 3.53 -0.54
CA TRP A 304 -6.56 2.92 -1.46
C TRP A 304 -6.94 1.50 -1.05
N THR A 305 -6.02 0.74 -0.46
CA THR A 305 -6.32 -0.54 0.17
C THR A 305 -7.28 -0.36 1.34
N LEU A 306 -7.07 0.67 2.17
CA LEU A 306 -7.97 1.01 3.28
C LEU A 306 -9.34 1.49 2.79
N GLN A 307 -9.39 2.30 1.74
CA GLN A 307 -10.65 2.63 1.08
C GLN A 307 -11.39 1.34 0.63
N ALA A 308 -10.67 0.38 0.05
CA ALA A 308 -11.26 -0.87 -0.41
C ALA A 308 -11.78 -1.77 0.73
N THR A 309 -11.29 -1.65 1.97
CA THR A 309 -11.85 -2.40 3.12
C THR A 309 -13.27 -1.97 3.49
N THR A 310 -13.68 -0.77 3.06
CA THR A 310 -15.03 -0.22 3.30
C THR A 310 -15.97 -0.40 2.11
N MET A 311 -15.56 -1.16 1.10
CA MET A 311 -16.33 -1.43 -0.12
C MET A 311 -16.86 -2.87 -0.15
N ASN A 312 -17.80 -3.15 -1.05
CA ASN A 312 -18.26 -4.51 -1.34
C ASN A 312 -17.31 -5.17 -2.34
N GLY A 313 -16.61 -6.23 -1.90
CA GLY A 313 -15.65 -6.97 -2.70
C GLY A 313 -16.23 -7.85 -3.81
N LYS A 314 -17.56 -8.01 -3.91
CA LYS A 314 -18.18 -8.88 -4.91
C LYS A 314 -18.20 -8.25 -6.30
N ILE A 315 -17.49 -8.83 -7.26
CA ILE A 315 -17.61 -8.53 -8.69
C ILE A 315 -18.21 -9.75 -9.39
N GLY A 316 -19.51 -9.70 -9.66
CA GLY A 316 -20.25 -10.86 -10.16
C GLY A 316 -20.23 -12.00 -9.15
N SER A 317 -19.62 -13.12 -9.52
CA SER A 317 -19.50 -14.32 -8.66
C SER A 317 -18.16 -14.42 -7.92
N ILE A 318 -17.22 -13.50 -8.16
CA ILE A 318 -15.89 -13.52 -7.56
C ILE A 318 -15.83 -12.47 -6.45
N GLU A 319 -15.26 -12.86 -5.31
CA GLU A 319 -14.98 -11.94 -4.20
C GLU A 319 -13.52 -11.51 -4.25
N ILE A 320 -13.31 -10.21 -4.47
CA ILE A 320 -11.98 -9.59 -4.52
C ILE A 320 -11.66 -9.02 -3.14
N GLN A 321 -10.49 -9.36 -2.62
CA GLN A 321 -9.99 -8.82 -1.37
C GLN A 321 -9.43 -7.39 -1.56
N PRO A 322 -9.49 -6.52 -0.54
CA PRO A 322 -9.02 -5.14 -0.64
C PRO A 322 -7.57 -5.01 -1.15
N ASP A 323 -6.67 -5.84 -0.63
CA ASP A 323 -5.25 -5.90 -0.99
C ASP A 323 -4.99 -6.44 -2.41
N GLN A 324 -5.94 -7.16 -3.02
CA GLN A 324 -5.85 -7.62 -4.40
C GLN A 324 -6.08 -6.51 -5.43
N MET A 325 -6.67 -5.38 -5.04
CA MET A 325 -6.90 -4.25 -5.97
C MET A 325 -5.61 -3.70 -6.57
N GLN A 326 -4.48 -3.85 -5.88
CA GLN A 326 -3.15 -3.51 -6.39
C GLN A 326 -2.79 -4.27 -7.68
N THR A 327 -3.38 -5.46 -7.91
CA THR A 327 -3.23 -6.23 -9.15
C THR A 327 -3.71 -5.46 -10.37
N ALA A 328 -4.71 -4.59 -10.21
CA ALA A 328 -5.25 -3.78 -11.31
C ALA A 328 -4.14 -2.95 -11.97
N ASN A 329 -3.24 -2.33 -11.18
CA ASN A 329 -2.12 -1.56 -11.72
C ASN A 329 -1.21 -2.44 -12.58
N ALA A 330 -0.81 -3.63 -12.09
CA ALA A 330 0.06 -4.53 -12.84
C ALA A 330 -0.55 -5.00 -14.17
N ILE A 331 -1.85 -5.34 -14.18
CA ILE A 331 -2.58 -5.72 -15.40
C ILE A 331 -2.64 -4.54 -16.36
N LEU A 332 -3.00 -3.35 -15.85
CA LEU A 332 -3.15 -2.15 -16.65
C LEU A 332 -1.81 -1.72 -17.26
N ILE A 333 -0.67 -1.83 -16.57
CA ILE A 333 0.65 -1.52 -17.15
C ILE A 333 0.92 -2.41 -18.37
N VAL A 334 0.71 -3.72 -18.24
CA VAL A 334 0.98 -4.69 -19.32
C VAL A 334 0.13 -4.40 -20.55
N ILE A 335 -1.08 -3.87 -20.36
CA ILE A 335 -2.00 -3.50 -21.45
C ILE A 335 -1.69 -2.10 -22.00
N MET A 336 -1.48 -1.11 -21.12
CA MET A 336 -1.38 0.30 -21.49
C MET A 336 -0.04 0.64 -22.14
N VAL A 337 1.07 0.00 -21.75
CA VAL A 337 2.38 0.28 -22.35
C VAL A 337 2.36 0.06 -23.88
N PRO A 338 1.94 -1.13 -24.40
CA PRO A 338 1.82 -1.33 -25.83
C PRO A 338 0.82 -0.37 -26.51
N ILE A 339 -0.30 -0.04 -25.86
CA ILE A 339 -1.31 0.87 -26.42
C ILE A 339 -0.74 2.29 -26.55
N VAL A 340 -0.07 2.77 -25.51
CA VAL A 340 0.50 4.12 -25.49
C VAL A 340 1.58 4.26 -26.57
N ASP A 341 2.48 3.27 -26.67
CA ASP A 341 3.58 3.31 -27.64
C ASP A 341 3.12 3.07 -29.08
N ALA A 342 2.25 2.09 -29.33
CA ALA A 342 1.86 1.69 -30.69
C ALA A 342 0.66 2.48 -31.26
N VAL A 343 -0.17 3.07 -30.40
CA VAL A 343 -1.41 3.74 -30.82
C VAL A 343 -1.40 5.21 -30.42
N VAL A 344 -1.23 5.52 -29.13
CA VAL A 344 -1.40 6.90 -28.63
C VAL A 344 -0.33 7.84 -29.17
N TYR A 345 0.97 7.52 -29.03
CA TYR A 345 2.04 8.39 -29.51
C TYR A 345 2.01 8.60 -31.03
N PRO A 346 1.83 7.55 -31.88
CA PRO A 346 1.72 7.76 -33.33
C PRO A 346 0.50 8.58 -33.75
N LEU A 347 -0.63 8.49 -33.03
CA LEU A 347 -1.80 9.32 -33.29
C LEU A 347 -1.55 10.80 -32.95
N ILE A 348 -0.89 11.07 -31.81
CA ILE A 348 -0.51 12.43 -31.42
C ILE A 348 0.44 13.04 -32.45
N GLU A 349 1.40 12.25 -32.94
CA GLU A 349 2.33 12.66 -33.99
C GLU A 349 1.61 12.96 -35.31
N LYS A 350 0.63 12.13 -35.70
CA LYS A 350 -0.24 12.40 -36.86
C LYS A 350 -1.06 13.68 -36.73
N CYS A 351 -1.38 14.10 -35.50
CA CYS A 351 -2.03 15.38 -35.23
C CYS A 351 -1.07 16.58 -35.26
N GLY A 352 0.22 16.38 -35.57
CA GLY A 352 1.22 17.45 -35.69
C GLY A 352 1.76 17.98 -34.36
N PHE A 353 1.46 17.31 -33.24
CA PHE A 353 1.95 17.72 -31.92
C PHE A 353 3.27 17.04 -31.57
N ASN A 354 4.35 17.83 -31.45
CA ASN A 354 5.61 17.32 -30.91
C ASN A 354 5.50 17.11 -29.39
N PHE A 355 5.33 15.85 -29.00
CA PHE A 355 5.13 15.42 -27.63
C PHE A 355 6.46 15.03 -26.97
N THR A 356 7.23 16.05 -26.60
CA THR A 356 8.55 15.87 -25.95
C THR A 356 8.44 15.15 -24.61
N SER A 357 9.54 14.53 -24.15
CA SER A 357 9.56 13.74 -22.90
C SER A 357 9.05 14.52 -21.68
N LEU A 358 9.41 15.80 -21.56
CA LEU A 358 8.95 16.63 -20.43
C LEU A 358 7.46 16.98 -20.51
N LYS A 359 6.90 17.12 -21.71
CA LYS A 359 5.45 17.29 -21.90
C LYS A 359 4.69 16.01 -21.52
N LYS A 360 5.20 14.84 -21.91
CA LYS A 360 4.65 13.53 -21.51
C LYS A 360 4.60 13.39 -19.99
N MET A 361 5.69 13.71 -19.31
CA MET A 361 5.75 13.71 -17.84
C MET A 361 4.74 14.67 -17.21
N THR A 362 4.56 15.87 -17.78
CA THR A 362 3.55 16.84 -17.31
C THR A 362 2.13 16.27 -17.42
N VAL A 363 1.80 15.63 -18.55
CA VAL A 363 0.51 14.95 -18.73
C VAL A 363 0.33 13.83 -17.71
N GLY A 364 1.40 13.07 -17.41
CA GLY A 364 1.35 12.03 -16.39
C GLY A 364 1.04 12.54 -14.99
N MET A 365 1.65 13.66 -14.58
CA MET A 365 1.32 14.33 -13.31
C MET A 365 -0.14 14.81 -13.27
N PHE A 366 -0.66 15.33 -14.39
CA PHE A 366 -2.06 15.74 -14.49
C PHE A 366 -3.03 14.55 -14.36
N LEU A 367 -2.75 13.43 -15.05
CA LEU A 367 -3.57 12.22 -14.94
C LEU A 367 -3.56 11.64 -13.52
N ALA A 368 -2.42 11.64 -12.85
CA ALA A 368 -2.31 11.22 -11.46
C ALA A 368 -3.11 12.13 -10.50
N SER A 369 -3.14 13.44 -10.74
CA SER A 369 -4.00 14.37 -9.98
C SER A 369 -5.49 14.04 -10.18
N MET A 370 -5.90 13.75 -11.43
CA MET A 370 -7.28 13.34 -11.73
C MET A 370 -7.66 11.99 -11.10
N ALA A 371 -6.73 11.04 -11.02
CA ALA A 371 -6.97 9.79 -10.31
C ALA A 371 -7.37 10.02 -8.84
N PHE A 372 -6.77 11.01 -8.17
CA PHE A 372 -7.10 11.36 -6.79
C PHE A 372 -8.40 12.13 -6.65
N VAL A 373 -8.78 12.93 -7.65
CA VAL A 373 -10.14 13.52 -7.71
C VAL A 373 -11.19 12.42 -7.80
N VAL A 374 -10.97 11.40 -8.65
CA VAL A 374 -11.86 10.23 -8.73
C VAL A 374 -11.88 9.46 -7.41
N ALA A 375 -10.73 9.24 -6.77
CA ALA A 375 -10.65 8.59 -5.45
C ALA A 375 -11.42 9.34 -4.36
N ALA A 376 -11.39 10.67 -4.38
CA ALA A 376 -12.20 11.50 -3.49
C ALA A 376 -13.70 11.34 -3.76
N ILE A 377 -14.12 11.32 -5.03
CA ILE A 377 -15.53 11.10 -5.39
C ILE A 377 -16.01 9.73 -4.90
N VAL A 378 -15.21 8.68 -5.13
CA VAL A 378 -15.50 7.33 -4.64
C VAL A 378 -15.61 7.32 -3.11
N GLN A 379 -14.70 8.00 -2.41
CA GLN A 379 -14.73 8.10 -0.95
C GLN A 379 -16.01 8.78 -0.45
N VAL A 380 -16.45 9.87 -1.11
CA VAL A 380 -17.70 10.56 -0.74
C VAL A 380 -18.92 9.64 -0.88
N GLU A 381 -18.96 8.79 -1.92
CA GLU A 381 -20.05 7.81 -2.06
C GLU A 381 -19.99 6.72 -0.98
N ILE A 382 -18.79 6.30 -0.56
CA ILE A 382 -18.61 5.36 0.56
C ILE A 382 -19.10 6.00 1.85
N ASP A 383 -18.66 7.23 2.14
CA ASP A 383 -18.93 7.92 3.41
C ASP A 383 -20.44 8.13 3.64
N LYS A 384 -21.25 8.30 2.58
CA LYS A 384 -22.72 8.34 2.67
C LYS A 384 -23.35 7.05 3.21
N THR A 385 -22.65 5.93 3.11
CA THR A 385 -23.14 4.60 3.49
C THR A 385 -22.55 4.09 4.81
N LEU A 386 -21.56 4.81 5.35
CA LEU A 386 -20.91 4.45 6.61
C LEU A 386 -21.70 5.01 7.81
N PRO A 387 -21.86 4.22 8.89
CA PRO A 387 -22.53 4.70 10.09
C PRO A 387 -21.67 5.73 10.82
N VAL A 388 -22.29 6.82 11.30
CA VAL A 388 -21.61 7.85 12.09
C VAL A 388 -21.57 7.43 13.56
N PHE A 389 -20.38 7.17 14.09
CA PHE A 389 -20.17 6.86 15.51
C PHE A 389 -20.03 8.14 16.36
N PRO A 390 -20.42 8.11 17.65
CA PRO A 390 -20.39 9.29 18.51
C PRO A 390 -18.94 9.77 18.75
N LYS A 391 -18.70 11.08 18.68
CA LYS A 391 -17.37 11.68 18.87
C LYS A 391 -17.33 12.56 20.13
N GLY A 392 -16.15 12.69 20.74
CA GLY A 392 -15.95 13.59 21.88
C GLY A 392 -16.75 13.20 23.13
N ASN A 393 -17.72 14.04 23.52
CA ASN A 393 -18.59 13.84 24.69
C ASN A 393 -19.98 13.28 24.33
N GLU A 394 -20.17 12.81 23.09
CA GLU A 394 -21.43 12.26 22.63
C GLU A 394 -21.58 10.77 23.00
N PHE A 395 -22.83 10.31 23.09
CA PHE A 395 -23.21 8.90 23.05
C PHE A 395 -24.41 8.75 22.10
N GLN A 396 -24.67 7.53 21.66
CA GLN A 396 -25.78 7.22 20.77
C GLN A 396 -26.71 6.20 21.44
N ILE A 397 -28.02 6.37 21.29
CA ILE A 397 -29.00 5.42 21.83
C ILE A 397 -30.09 5.13 20.81
N LYS A 398 -30.47 3.85 20.73
CA LYS A 398 -31.68 3.40 20.04
C LYS A 398 -32.55 2.60 21.00
N ALA A 399 -33.81 2.37 20.64
CA ALA A 399 -34.69 1.56 21.46
C ALA A 399 -35.36 0.45 20.67
N LEU A 400 -35.59 -0.67 21.34
CA LEU A 400 -36.14 -1.90 20.80
C LEU A 400 -37.22 -2.42 21.74
N ASN A 401 -38.45 -2.51 21.23
CA ASN A 401 -39.58 -3.09 21.95
C ASN A 401 -39.55 -4.62 21.79
N ILE A 402 -39.18 -5.33 22.86
CA ILE A 402 -39.19 -6.79 22.92
C ILE A 402 -40.43 -7.35 23.64
N GLY A 403 -41.33 -6.46 24.07
CA GLY A 403 -42.61 -6.83 24.70
C GLY A 403 -43.75 -6.98 23.69
N ASN A 404 -44.94 -7.25 24.23
CA ASN A 404 -46.15 -7.52 23.45
C ASN A 404 -47.09 -6.30 23.29
N ASP A 405 -46.81 -5.22 24.01
CA ASP A 405 -47.64 -4.00 24.02
C ASP A 405 -46.90 -2.84 23.35
N ASN A 406 -47.66 -1.85 22.85
CA ASN A 406 -47.09 -0.63 22.28
C ASN A 406 -46.39 0.19 23.37
N MET A 407 -45.12 0.57 23.11
CA MET A 407 -44.30 1.34 24.03
C MET A 407 -44.01 2.72 23.46
N THR A 408 -44.26 3.77 24.25
CA THR A 408 -43.89 5.14 23.91
C THR A 408 -42.63 5.54 24.65
N ILE A 409 -41.60 5.90 23.90
CA ILE A 409 -40.30 6.31 24.42
C ILE A 409 -40.09 7.78 24.10
N SER A 410 -39.89 8.59 25.14
CA SER A 410 -39.56 10.00 25.00
C SER A 410 -38.08 10.19 25.24
N PHE A 411 -37.36 10.52 24.18
CA PHE A 411 -36.01 11.03 24.21
C PHE A 411 -36.01 12.57 24.35
N PRO A 412 -34.87 13.20 24.67
CA PRO A 412 -34.75 14.66 24.62
C PRO A 412 -35.06 15.20 23.22
N GLY A 413 -36.20 15.87 23.06
CA GLY A 413 -36.60 16.52 21.80
C GLY A 413 -37.36 15.62 20.80
N GLN A 414 -37.52 14.33 21.08
CA GLN A 414 -38.24 13.39 20.19
C GLN A 414 -39.00 12.35 21.01
N THR A 415 -40.23 12.04 20.59
CA THR A 415 -41.03 10.94 21.17
C THR A 415 -41.37 9.95 20.06
N VAL A 416 -41.15 8.67 20.31
CA VAL A 416 -41.38 7.58 19.35
C VAL A 416 -42.30 6.55 19.98
N THR A 417 -43.30 6.08 19.23
CA THR A 417 -44.13 4.93 19.63
C THR A 417 -43.65 3.71 18.87
N LEU A 418 -43.30 2.65 19.60
CA LEU A 418 -42.82 1.38 19.08
C LEU A 418 -43.91 0.33 19.24
N ASP A 419 -44.37 -0.23 18.13
CA ASP A 419 -45.21 -1.44 18.11
C ASP A 419 -44.45 -2.65 18.67
N PRO A 420 -45.12 -3.77 18.99
CA PRO A 420 -44.47 -4.98 19.46
C PRO A 420 -43.44 -5.47 18.45
N LEU A 421 -42.26 -5.86 18.92
CA LEU A 421 -41.15 -6.28 18.06
C LEU A 421 -40.79 -5.24 16.99
N SER A 422 -40.69 -3.97 17.37
CA SER A 422 -40.19 -2.89 16.51
C SER A 422 -39.04 -2.14 17.19
N GLN A 423 -38.22 -1.46 16.38
CA GLN A 423 -37.13 -0.62 16.85
C GLN A 423 -37.24 0.79 16.28
N THR A 424 -36.52 1.74 16.88
CA THR A 424 -36.29 3.05 16.27
C THR A 424 -35.46 2.91 14.99
N ASP A 425 -35.74 3.73 13.97
CA ASP A 425 -35.07 3.65 12.67
C ASP A 425 -33.55 3.90 12.75
N ASP A 426 -33.15 4.93 13.50
CA ASP A 426 -31.74 5.33 13.65
C ASP A 426 -31.33 5.45 15.12
N PHE A 427 -30.01 5.46 15.36
CA PHE A 427 -29.44 5.85 16.64
C PHE A 427 -29.56 7.36 16.85
N LEU A 428 -30.13 7.77 17.99
CA LEU A 428 -30.19 9.16 18.40
C LEU A 428 -28.88 9.57 19.10
N THR A 429 -28.20 10.59 18.59
CA THR A 429 -26.99 11.16 19.21
C THR A 429 -27.35 12.16 20.31
N LEU A 430 -26.78 11.98 21.50
CA LEU A 430 -26.98 12.83 22.67
C LEU A 430 -25.64 13.19 23.34
N ASP A 431 -25.60 14.32 24.04
CA ASP A 431 -24.39 14.80 24.72
C ASP A 431 -24.38 14.36 26.18
N THR A 432 -23.32 13.68 26.64
CA THR A 432 -23.18 13.19 28.02
C THR A 432 -23.17 14.32 29.07
N THR A 433 -22.83 15.56 28.69
CA THR A 433 -22.79 16.71 29.61
C THR A 433 -24.17 17.33 29.86
N LYS A 434 -25.17 16.99 29.06
CA LYS A 434 -26.55 17.47 29.21
C LYS A 434 -27.38 16.48 30.03
N LEU A 435 -28.36 17.01 30.76
CA LEU A 435 -29.26 16.20 31.58
C LEU A 435 -30.29 15.51 30.67
N ASN A 436 -29.91 14.36 30.13
CA ASN A 436 -30.73 13.59 29.20
C ASN A 436 -31.71 12.71 29.99
N LYS A 437 -32.99 13.12 30.04
CA LYS A 437 -34.06 12.27 30.58
C LYS A 437 -34.66 11.46 29.46
N ILE A 438 -34.60 10.13 29.58
CA ILE A 438 -35.25 9.19 28.67
C ILE A 438 -36.38 8.55 29.45
N ASN A 439 -37.59 8.63 28.92
CA ASN A 439 -38.79 8.17 29.59
C ASN A 439 -39.48 7.08 28.78
N VAL A 440 -39.98 6.05 29.46
CA VAL A 440 -40.75 4.96 28.88
C VAL A 440 -42.17 4.99 29.46
N SER A 441 -43.15 4.77 28.60
CA SER A 441 -44.57 4.69 28.99
C SER A 441 -45.33 3.78 28.02
N SER A 442 -46.51 3.31 28.42
CA SER A 442 -47.48 2.70 27.53
C SER A 442 -48.84 3.37 27.75
N THR A 443 -49.82 3.06 26.90
CA THR A 443 -51.14 3.67 26.92
C THR A 443 -51.80 3.47 28.29
N GLY A 444 -52.00 4.56 29.03
CA GLY A 444 -52.63 4.53 30.35
C GLY A 444 -51.70 4.18 31.53
N SER A 445 -50.39 4.01 31.31
CA SER A 445 -49.42 3.77 32.39
C SER A 445 -48.75 5.05 32.89
N SER A 446 -48.20 5.02 34.11
CA SER A 446 -47.28 6.07 34.58
C SER A 446 -46.01 6.10 33.73
N VAL A 447 -45.41 7.29 33.63
CA VAL A 447 -44.13 7.50 32.94
C VAL A 447 -42.97 7.09 33.85
N THR A 448 -42.06 6.27 33.32
CA THR A 448 -40.88 5.78 34.05
C THR A 448 -39.62 6.33 33.42
N THR A 449 -38.78 6.99 34.24
CA THR A 449 -37.49 7.51 33.79
C THR A 449 -36.45 6.39 33.79
N VAL A 450 -35.71 6.26 32.69
CA VAL A 450 -34.55 5.38 32.58
C VAL A 450 -33.41 5.95 33.42
N ASN A 451 -33.05 5.27 34.51
CA ASN A 451 -31.99 5.70 35.41
C ASN A 451 -30.68 4.99 35.02
N ASN A 452 -29.82 5.65 34.24
CA ASN A 452 -28.51 5.11 33.87
C ASN A 452 -27.47 6.22 33.62
N THR A 453 -26.20 5.83 33.73
CA THR A 453 -25.05 6.64 33.32
C THR A 453 -24.60 6.24 31.92
N PHE A 454 -24.42 7.22 31.04
CA PHE A 454 -23.96 7.00 29.67
C PHE A 454 -22.49 7.39 29.55
N ASP A 455 -21.69 6.48 29.00
CA ASP A 455 -20.29 6.72 28.71
C ASP A 455 -20.15 7.40 27.35
N LYS A 456 -19.21 8.35 27.27
CA LYS A 456 -18.87 9.00 26.00
C LYS A 456 -18.27 8.02 25.00
N GLY A 457 -18.57 8.22 23.72
CA GLY A 457 -18.05 7.42 22.60
C GLY A 457 -18.72 6.05 22.42
N HIS A 458 -19.82 5.78 23.13
CA HIS A 458 -20.49 4.49 23.07
C HIS A 458 -21.92 4.56 22.51
N ARG A 459 -22.35 3.44 21.93
CA ARG A 459 -23.72 3.18 21.49
C ARG A 459 -24.46 2.36 22.54
N TYR A 460 -25.76 2.58 22.64
CA TYR A 460 -26.63 1.88 23.56
C TYR A 460 -27.92 1.42 22.88
N THR A 461 -28.38 0.23 23.21
CA THR A 461 -29.69 -0.28 22.82
C THR A 461 -30.56 -0.43 24.07
N LEU A 462 -31.63 0.36 24.16
CA LEU A 462 -32.63 0.28 25.22
C LEU A 462 -33.67 -0.79 24.87
N LEU A 463 -33.62 -1.92 25.57
CA LEU A 463 -34.63 -2.98 25.49
C LEU A 463 -35.79 -2.63 26.42
N VAL A 464 -37.02 -2.62 25.89
CA VAL A 464 -38.23 -2.38 26.69
C VAL A 464 -39.25 -3.49 26.47
N TRP A 465 -39.89 -3.96 27.54
CA TRP A 465 -40.98 -4.95 27.45
C TRP A 465 -42.19 -4.64 28.33
N ALA A 466 -42.04 -3.72 29.28
CA ALA A 466 -43.15 -3.12 30.00
C ALA A 466 -42.77 -1.68 30.43
N PRO A 467 -43.72 -0.81 30.81
CA PRO A 467 -43.43 0.57 31.18
C PRO A 467 -42.39 0.72 32.30
N ASN A 468 -42.34 -0.25 33.23
CA ASN A 468 -41.40 -0.26 34.36
C ASN A 468 -40.25 -1.26 34.19
N ASN A 469 -40.24 -2.02 33.09
CA ASN A 469 -39.26 -3.08 32.86
C ASN A 469 -38.50 -2.81 31.57
N TYR A 470 -37.23 -2.45 31.74
CA TYR A 470 -36.31 -2.15 30.67
C TYR A 470 -34.91 -2.63 31.02
N TRP A 471 -34.08 -2.79 29.99
CA TRP A 471 -32.66 -3.09 30.14
C TRP A 471 -31.86 -2.23 29.17
N LEU A 472 -30.76 -1.64 29.64
CA LEU A 472 -29.88 -0.85 28.80
C LEU A 472 -28.66 -1.69 28.42
N VAL A 473 -28.54 -2.01 27.13
CA VAL A 473 -27.38 -2.69 26.58
C VAL A 473 -26.37 -1.64 26.13
N LYS A 474 -25.12 -1.76 26.60
CA LYS A 474 -23.99 -1.04 26.03
C LYS A 474 -23.51 -1.82 24.82
N ASP A 475 -23.62 -1.25 23.63
CA ASP A 475 -23.27 -1.96 22.40
C ASP A 475 -21.74 -2.09 22.30
N GLY A 476 -21.25 -3.30 22.00
CA GLY A 476 -19.82 -3.57 21.80
C GLY A 476 -19.25 -3.06 20.47
N LEU A 477 -20.09 -2.52 19.58
CA LEU A 477 -19.68 -2.03 18.26
C LEU A 477 -19.41 -0.52 18.30
N ASN A 478 -18.13 -0.15 18.43
CA ASN A 478 -17.68 1.25 18.31
C ASN A 478 -17.13 1.59 16.90
N GLN A 479 -17.09 0.59 16.02
CA GLN A 479 -16.70 0.71 14.62
C GLN A 479 -17.50 -0.28 13.77
N LYS A 480 -17.54 -0.05 12.46
CA LYS A 480 -18.17 -1.00 11.52
C LYS A 480 -17.38 -2.32 11.54
N PRO A 481 -18.04 -3.49 11.50
CA PRO A 481 -17.34 -4.78 11.39
C PRO A 481 -16.32 -4.76 10.25
N GLU A 482 -15.10 -5.19 10.55
CA GLU A 482 -13.98 -5.19 9.62
C GLU A 482 -13.74 -6.59 9.03
N LYS A 483 -12.73 -6.72 8.16
CA LYS A 483 -12.24 -8.02 7.62
C LYS A 483 -13.28 -8.82 6.83
N GLY A 484 -14.37 -8.17 6.41
CA GLY A 484 -15.50 -8.83 5.76
C GLY A 484 -16.33 -9.73 6.65
N GLU A 485 -16.17 -9.56 7.95
CA GLU A 485 -17.01 -10.19 8.94
C GLU A 485 -18.29 -9.39 9.17
N ASN A 486 -19.25 -10.06 9.79
CA ASN A 486 -20.57 -9.54 10.08
C ASN A 486 -20.87 -9.78 11.56
N GLY A 487 -21.21 -8.71 12.27
CA GLY A 487 -21.51 -8.78 13.69
C GLY A 487 -22.91 -9.34 13.93
N VAL A 488 -23.02 -10.37 14.76
CA VAL A 488 -24.31 -10.94 15.16
C VAL A 488 -24.40 -11.00 16.67
N ARG A 489 -25.50 -10.50 17.23
CA ARG A 489 -25.87 -10.70 18.63
C ARG A 489 -27.29 -11.22 18.76
N PHE A 490 -27.58 -11.82 19.91
CA PHE A 490 -28.90 -12.34 20.25
C PHE A 490 -29.48 -11.61 21.45
N VAL A 491 -30.77 -11.28 21.39
CA VAL A 491 -31.54 -10.72 22.50
C VAL A 491 -32.54 -11.77 22.95
N ASN A 492 -32.56 -12.05 24.24
CA ASN A 492 -33.43 -13.05 24.84
C ASN A 492 -34.67 -12.36 25.43
N ALA A 493 -35.84 -12.51 24.80
CA ALA A 493 -37.10 -11.99 25.36
C ALA A 493 -37.82 -12.99 26.29
N PHE A 494 -37.17 -14.10 26.66
CA PHE A 494 -37.75 -15.08 27.57
C PHE A 494 -37.50 -14.75 29.03
N ASN A 495 -38.31 -15.38 29.90
CA ASN A 495 -38.13 -15.38 31.36
C ASN A 495 -37.10 -16.42 31.85
N GLU A 496 -36.36 -17.06 30.93
CA GLU A 496 -35.39 -18.13 31.19
C GLU A 496 -34.09 -17.84 30.45
N THR A 497 -32.98 -18.47 30.84
CA THR A 497 -31.70 -18.31 30.15
C THR A 497 -31.68 -19.02 28.80
N LEU A 498 -31.12 -18.35 27.79
CA LEU A 498 -31.02 -18.84 26.42
C LEU A 498 -29.56 -19.13 26.07
N ASN A 499 -29.31 -20.30 25.47
CA ASN A 499 -28.05 -20.62 24.80
C ASN A 499 -28.28 -20.65 23.29
N VAL A 500 -27.36 -20.04 22.54
CA VAL A 500 -27.39 -20.06 21.06
C VAL A 500 -26.07 -20.57 20.53
N THR A 501 -26.13 -21.46 19.55
CA THR A 501 -24.93 -21.92 18.82
C THR A 501 -25.08 -21.55 17.36
N MET A 502 -24.14 -20.81 16.81
CA MET A 502 -24.13 -20.37 15.40
C MET A 502 -22.78 -20.69 14.77
N ASP A 503 -22.77 -21.51 13.72
CA ASP A 503 -21.55 -21.89 12.96
C ASP A 503 -20.36 -22.32 13.86
N GLY A 504 -20.64 -23.07 14.92
CA GLY A 504 -19.64 -23.57 15.89
C GLY A 504 -19.28 -22.61 17.02
N LYS A 505 -19.66 -21.33 16.96
CA LYS A 505 -19.51 -20.39 18.08
C LYS A 505 -20.73 -20.45 19.00
N VAL A 506 -20.50 -20.38 20.31
CA VAL A 506 -21.55 -20.51 21.33
C VAL A 506 -21.73 -19.19 22.07
N TYR A 507 -22.97 -18.76 22.20
CA TYR A 507 -23.44 -17.70 23.08
C TYR A 507 -24.02 -18.36 24.33
N VAL A 508 -23.30 -18.25 25.44
CA VAL A 508 -23.61 -18.98 26.67
C VAL A 508 -24.34 -18.07 27.65
N ASN A 509 -25.41 -18.59 28.26
CA ASN A 509 -26.17 -17.98 29.36
C ASN A 509 -26.64 -16.56 29.06
N ILE A 510 -27.30 -16.34 27.91
CA ILE A 510 -27.96 -15.07 27.65
C ILE A 510 -29.09 -14.92 28.67
N ALA A 511 -28.93 -13.99 29.62
CA ALA A 511 -29.87 -13.78 30.70
C ALA A 511 -31.24 -13.30 30.19
N LEU A 512 -32.26 -13.43 31.04
CA LEU A 512 -33.62 -13.01 30.71
C LEU A 512 -33.69 -11.52 30.40
N HIS A 513 -34.35 -11.15 29.29
CA HIS A 513 -34.50 -9.77 28.82
C HIS A 513 -33.19 -9.00 28.63
N THR A 514 -32.08 -9.69 28.39
CA THR A 514 -30.78 -9.09 28.06
C THR A 514 -30.30 -9.51 26.67
N SER A 515 -29.15 -8.99 26.25
CA SER A 515 -28.47 -9.39 25.03
C SER A 515 -27.19 -10.16 25.31
N SER A 516 -26.71 -10.88 24.31
CA SER A 516 -25.32 -11.32 24.22
C SER A 516 -24.41 -10.20 23.74
N GLU A 517 -23.09 -10.41 23.87
CA GLU A 517 -22.09 -9.67 23.10
C GLU A 517 -22.18 -10.01 21.61
N TYR A 518 -21.65 -9.13 20.76
CA TYR A 518 -21.49 -9.42 19.33
C TYR A 518 -20.42 -10.49 19.12
N GLN A 519 -20.69 -11.39 18.19
CA GLN A 519 -19.67 -12.26 17.61
C GLN A 519 -19.68 -12.09 16.10
N PHE A 520 -18.52 -12.31 15.48
CA PHE A 520 -18.29 -12.00 14.07
C PHE A 520 -18.28 -13.26 13.20
N PHE A 521 -18.92 -13.21 12.05
CA PHE A 521 -19.06 -14.34 11.12
C PHE A 521 -18.72 -13.94 9.69
N SER A 522 -18.19 -14.90 8.92
CA SER A 522 -18.00 -14.72 7.49
C SER A 522 -19.33 -14.52 6.75
N SER A 523 -19.25 -13.87 5.59
CA SER A 523 -20.40 -13.60 4.73
C SER A 523 -21.15 -14.89 4.31
N GLY A 524 -22.43 -14.75 4.01
CA GLY A 524 -23.31 -15.85 3.62
C GLY A 524 -24.36 -16.17 4.68
N LYS A 525 -25.20 -17.17 4.38
CA LYS A 525 -26.20 -17.65 5.33
C LYS A 525 -25.57 -18.60 6.34
N LYS A 526 -25.99 -18.47 7.59
CA LYS A 526 -25.50 -19.25 8.73
C LYS A 526 -26.67 -19.91 9.43
N ILE A 527 -26.47 -21.12 9.91
CA ILE A 527 -27.45 -21.84 10.72
C ILE A 527 -27.14 -21.57 12.19
N PHE A 528 -28.18 -21.23 12.95
CA PHE A 528 -28.09 -21.11 14.40
C PHE A 528 -29.14 -21.96 15.10
N THR A 529 -28.75 -22.56 16.22
CA THR A 529 -29.58 -23.45 17.02
C THR A 529 -29.79 -22.86 18.40
N LEU A 530 -31.03 -22.88 18.88
CA LEU A 530 -31.42 -22.45 20.21
C LEU A 530 -31.48 -23.63 21.17
N SER A 531 -30.98 -23.45 22.39
CA SER A 531 -31.09 -24.43 23.47
C SER A 531 -31.69 -23.75 24.70
N LEU A 532 -32.90 -24.17 25.07
CA LEU A 532 -33.63 -23.76 26.26
C LEU A 532 -34.08 -25.00 27.04
N ALA A 533 -34.13 -24.90 28.36
CA ALA A 533 -34.57 -25.99 29.24
C ALA A 533 -36.07 -26.32 29.14
N GLY A 534 -36.88 -25.43 28.52
CA GLY A 534 -38.35 -25.55 28.45
C GLY A 534 -38.97 -25.61 27.05
N ILE A 535 -38.19 -25.76 25.97
CA ILE A 535 -38.77 -25.87 24.61
C ILE A 535 -39.43 -27.25 24.42
N SER A 536 -40.70 -27.26 24.02
CA SER A 536 -41.42 -28.48 23.61
C SER A 536 -40.71 -29.16 22.45
N GLU A 537 -40.60 -30.50 22.47
CA GLU A 537 -39.97 -31.30 21.39
C GLU A 537 -40.64 -31.08 20.01
N GLN A 538 -41.84 -30.50 19.97
CA GLN A 538 -42.56 -30.18 18.74
C GLN A 538 -42.09 -28.88 18.06
N CYS A 539 -41.31 -28.04 18.75
CA CYS A 539 -40.86 -26.76 18.23
C CYS A 539 -39.55 -26.90 17.45
N THR A 540 -39.45 -26.16 16.34
CA THR A 540 -38.17 -26.01 15.63
C THR A 540 -37.19 -25.20 16.46
N ASN A 541 -35.98 -25.74 16.65
CA ASN A 541 -34.91 -25.08 17.39
C ASN A 541 -33.73 -24.62 16.52
N SER A 542 -33.75 -24.92 15.22
CA SER A 542 -32.71 -24.56 14.25
C SER A 542 -33.27 -23.59 13.20
N PHE A 543 -32.56 -22.48 13.00
CA PHE A 543 -33.00 -21.37 12.16
C PHE A 543 -31.87 -20.94 11.22
N GLU A 544 -32.26 -20.39 10.07
CA GLU A 544 -31.33 -19.81 9.10
C GLU A 544 -31.25 -18.29 9.32
N SER A 545 -30.05 -17.74 9.33
CA SER A 545 -29.82 -16.30 9.38
C SER A 545 -30.25 -15.63 8.07
N SER A 546 -30.45 -14.31 8.12
CA SER A 546 -30.36 -13.49 6.92
C SER A 546 -28.99 -13.69 6.24
N ASN A 547 -28.93 -13.37 4.95
CA ASN A 547 -27.66 -13.39 4.23
C ASN A 547 -26.74 -12.33 4.84
N LEU A 548 -25.68 -12.75 5.53
CA LEU A 548 -24.73 -11.83 6.14
C LEU A 548 -23.87 -11.23 5.03
N GLU A 549 -23.96 -9.92 4.85
CA GLU A 549 -23.29 -9.17 3.80
C GLU A 549 -22.23 -8.25 4.39
N PHE A 550 -21.04 -8.28 3.79
CA PHE A 550 -19.81 -7.63 4.24
C PHE A 550 -20.02 -6.33 5.04
N GLY A 551 -19.53 -6.30 6.28
CA GLY A 551 -19.53 -5.13 7.15
C GLY A 551 -20.88 -4.86 7.83
N SER A 552 -21.85 -5.78 7.75
CA SER A 552 -23.15 -5.64 8.42
C SER A 552 -23.08 -6.04 9.90
N ALA A 553 -23.99 -5.48 10.69
CA ALA A 553 -24.25 -5.94 12.04
C ALA A 553 -25.76 -6.11 12.26
N SER A 554 -26.16 -7.18 12.95
CA SER A 554 -27.56 -7.50 13.18
C SER A 554 -27.82 -8.06 14.58
N THR A 555 -29.00 -7.76 15.09
CA THR A 555 -29.55 -8.27 16.34
C THR A 555 -30.70 -9.22 16.06
N TYR A 556 -30.61 -10.45 16.56
CA TYR A 556 -31.71 -11.41 16.53
C TYR A 556 -32.44 -11.38 17.87
N VAL A 557 -33.67 -10.89 17.89
CA VAL A 557 -34.54 -10.97 19.07
C VAL A 557 -35.28 -12.30 19.03
N ILE A 558 -35.07 -13.12 20.05
CA ILE A 558 -35.74 -14.41 20.18
C ILE A 558 -36.97 -14.21 21.07
N THR A 559 -38.16 -14.42 20.48
CA THR A 559 -39.47 -14.25 21.14
C THR A 559 -40.29 -15.54 21.12
N ARG A 560 -41.46 -15.56 21.78
CA ARG A 560 -42.40 -16.69 21.71
C ARG A 560 -43.56 -16.39 20.78
N LYS A 561 -43.95 -17.38 19.98
CA LYS A 561 -45.21 -17.38 19.23
C LYS A 561 -46.41 -17.59 20.16
N SER A 562 -47.61 -17.46 19.59
CA SER A 562 -48.86 -17.89 20.22
C SER A 562 -48.83 -19.35 20.71
N ASP A 563 -48.04 -20.19 20.02
CA ASP A 563 -47.94 -21.62 20.26
C ASP A 563 -46.75 -21.98 21.18
N ASP A 564 -46.21 -20.99 21.89
CA ASP A 564 -45.07 -21.07 22.84
C ASP A 564 -43.71 -21.44 22.19
N CYS A 565 -43.67 -21.71 20.89
CA CYS A 565 -42.43 -21.96 20.15
C CYS A 565 -41.60 -20.68 19.91
N PRO A 566 -40.25 -20.80 19.82
CA PRO A 566 -39.38 -19.67 19.57
C PRO A 566 -39.54 -19.08 18.16
N GLU A 567 -39.51 -17.75 18.07
CA GLU A 567 -39.47 -16.99 16.82
C GLU A 567 -38.34 -15.97 16.85
N PRO A 568 -37.28 -16.16 16.04
CA PRO A 568 -36.25 -15.15 15.84
C PRO A 568 -36.76 -14.05 14.91
N LYS A 569 -36.61 -12.79 15.32
CA LYS A 569 -36.77 -11.62 14.46
C LYS A 569 -35.45 -10.87 14.34
N MET A 570 -35.02 -10.62 13.11
CA MET A 570 -33.78 -9.90 12.82
C MET A 570 -34.03 -8.40 12.75
N PHE A 571 -33.14 -7.63 13.37
CA PHE A 571 -33.04 -6.19 13.29
C PHE A 571 -31.64 -5.81 12.81
N GLU A 572 -31.58 -4.93 11.81
CA GLU A 572 -30.31 -4.40 11.34
C GLU A 572 -29.80 -3.35 12.33
N ASP A 573 -28.54 -3.48 12.74
CA ASP A 573 -27.82 -2.49 13.56
C ASP A 573 -26.90 -1.62 12.70
N ILE A 574 -26.25 -2.23 11.70
CA ILE A 574 -25.38 -1.57 10.74
C ILE A 574 -25.60 -2.21 9.35
N SER A 575 -25.90 -1.37 8.36
CA SER A 575 -26.10 -1.81 6.98
C SER A 575 -24.81 -2.32 6.32
N PRO A 576 -24.91 -3.31 5.42
CA PRO A 576 -23.76 -3.82 4.67
C PRO A 576 -23.12 -2.76 3.78
N ASN A 577 -21.87 -2.99 3.34
CA ASN A 577 -21.23 -2.13 2.35
C ASN A 577 -21.95 -2.27 1.00
N THR A 578 -22.43 -1.15 0.44
CA THR A 578 -23.19 -1.14 -0.82
C THR A 578 -22.35 -0.69 -2.01
N VAL A 579 -21.33 0.15 -1.79
CA VAL A 579 -20.44 0.67 -2.83
C VAL A 579 -19.52 -0.45 -3.34
N ASN A 580 -19.62 -0.78 -4.62
CA ASN A 580 -18.86 -1.88 -5.23
C ASN A 580 -17.38 -1.52 -5.42
N ILE A 581 -16.47 -2.44 -5.08
CA ILE A 581 -15.01 -2.27 -5.23
C ILE A 581 -14.57 -1.94 -6.68
N ALA A 582 -15.36 -2.34 -7.69
CA ALA A 582 -15.12 -2.02 -9.09
C ALA A 582 -15.07 -0.50 -9.37
N LEU A 583 -15.66 0.34 -8.51
CA LEU A 583 -15.59 1.80 -8.63
C LEU A 583 -14.17 2.35 -8.39
N GLN A 584 -13.23 1.55 -7.90
CA GLN A 584 -11.81 1.90 -7.87
C GLN A 584 -11.10 1.69 -9.22
N ILE A 585 -11.69 0.96 -10.18
CA ILE A 585 -11.03 0.70 -11.48
C ILE A 585 -10.72 2.02 -12.23
N PRO A 586 -11.60 3.03 -12.30
CA PRO A 586 -11.30 4.30 -12.96
C PRO A 586 -10.11 5.08 -12.36
N GLN A 587 -9.96 5.13 -11.03
CA GLN A 587 -8.79 5.78 -10.41
C GLN A 587 -7.50 4.99 -10.68
N TYR A 588 -7.54 3.64 -10.66
CA TYR A 588 -6.41 2.79 -11.06
C TYR A 588 -6.05 3.01 -12.52
N PHE A 589 -7.03 3.08 -13.42
CA PHE A 589 -6.80 3.37 -14.83
C PHE A 589 -6.06 4.69 -15.04
N LEU A 590 -6.54 5.78 -14.42
CA LEU A 590 -5.92 7.09 -14.54
C LEU A 590 -4.49 7.14 -13.96
N ILE A 591 -4.27 6.55 -12.78
CA ILE A 591 -2.94 6.56 -12.16
C ILE A 591 -1.95 5.70 -12.97
N THR A 592 -2.39 4.56 -13.53
CA THR A 592 -1.54 3.72 -14.39
C THR A 592 -1.23 4.42 -15.72
N CYS A 593 -2.21 5.04 -16.37
CA CYS A 593 -1.94 5.86 -17.56
C CYS A 593 -0.94 6.98 -17.24
N GLY A 594 -1.10 7.62 -16.08
CA GLY A 594 -0.17 8.61 -15.57
C GLY A 594 1.25 8.06 -15.38
N GLU A 595 1.37 6.88 -14.76
CA GLU A 595 2.65 6.17 -14.57
C GLU A 595 3.34 5.85 -15.89
N VAL A 596 2.62 5.32 -16.87
CA VAL A 596 3.19 4.92 -18.16
C VAL A 596 3.82 6.13 -18.87
N VAL A 597 3.14 7.28 -18.90
CA VAL A 597 3.66 8.49 -19.57
C VAL A 597 4.63 9.32 -18.71
N PHE A 598 4.63 9.12 -17.39
CA PHE A 598 5.54 9.81 -16.46
C PHE A 598 6.81 9.01 -16.19
N SER A 599 6.68 7.79 -15.70
CA SER A 599 7.78 7.00 -15.15
C SER A 599 8.67 6.43 -16.25
N ILE A 600 8.09 5.79 -17.27
CA ILE A 600 8.85 5.19 -18.38
C ILE A 600 9.58 6.29 -19.15
N THR A 601 8.85 7.34 -19.53
CA THR A 601 9.43 8.49 -20.24
C THR A 601 10.44 9.26 -19.38
N GLY A 602 10.19 9.39 -18.08
CA GLY A 602 11.12 10.05 -17.16
C GLY A 602 12.44 9.29 -17.02
N LEU A 603 12.38 7.96 -16.91
CA LEU A 603 13.58 7.10 -16.90
C LEU A 603 14.35 7.19 -18.21
N GLU A 604 13.65 7.17 -19.35
CA GLU A 604 14.26 7.31 -20.68
C GLU A 604 14.94 8.68 -20.86
N PHE A 605 14.24 9.77 -20.50
CA PHE A 605 14.79 11.13 -20.49
C PHE A 605 16.05 11.23 -19.63
N SER A 606 15.97 10.67 -18.42
CA SER A 606 17.08 10.68 -17.48
C SER A 606 18.29 9.92 -18.01
N TYR A 607 18.05 8.83 -18.75
CA TYR A 607 19.11 8.06 -19.38
C TYR A 607 19.72 8.79 -20.59
N SER A 608 18.92 9.48 -21.40
CA SER A 608 19.39 10.18 -22.61
C SER A 608 20.13 11.49 -22.29
N GLN A 609 19.81 12.13 -21.17
CA GLN A 609 20.49 13.35 -20.70
C GLN A 609 21.71 13.05 -19.80
N ALA A 610 21.99 11.78 -19.51
CA ALA A 610 23.09 11.37 -18.65
C ALA A 610 24.42 11.22 -19.40
N PRO A 611 25.54 11.72 -18.84
CA PRO A 611 26.88 11.35 -19.30
C PRO A 611 27.11 9.84 -19.23
N SER A 612 27.96 9.31 -20.10
CA SER A 612 28.19 7.86 -20.24
C SER A 612 28.63 7.21 -18.92
N ASN A 613 29.42 7.91 -18.12
CA ASN A 613 29.96 7.47 -16.82
C ASN A 613 29.11 7.87 -15.59
N MET A 614 27.99 8.59 -15.76
CA MET A 614 27.16 9.09 -14.64
C MET A 614 25.69 8.65 -14.68
N LYS A 615 25.33 7.72 -15.58
CA LYS A 615 23.99 7.13 -15.64
C LYS A 615 23.51 6.56 -14.29
N SER A 616 24.39 5.88 -13.55
CA SER A 616 24.08 5.34 -12.22
C SER A 616 23.74 6.42 -11.19
N VAL A 617 24.40 7.58 -11.26
CA VAL A 617 24.15 8.73 -10.36
C VAL A 617 22.75 9.30 -10.58
N LEU A 618 22.33 9.45 -11.84
CA LEU A 618 20.98 9.93 -12.17
C LEU A 618 19.89 8.91 -11.84
N GLN A 619 20.17 7.61 -11.99
CA GLN A 619 19.25 6.56 -11.55
C GLN A 619 19.10 6.54 -10.02
N ALA A 620 20.18 6.74 -9.26
CA ALA A 620 20.11 6.91 -7.81
C ALA A 620 19.31 8.16 -7.44
N GLY A 621 19.52 9.28 -8.14
CA GLY A 621 18.71 10.49 -7.99
C GLY A 621 17.22 10.25 -8.24
N TRP A 622 16.88 9.44 -9.24
CA TRP A 622 15.49 9.07 -9.53
C TRP A 622 14.86 8.29 -8.38
N GLN A 623 15.54 7.26 -7.87
CA GLN A 623 15.04 6.49 -6.71
C GLN A 623 14.87 7.37 -5.46
N LEU A 624 15.74 8.36 -5.25
CA LEU A 624 15.56 9.33 -4.18
C LEU A 624 14.26 10.12 -4.32
N THR A 625 13.81 10.42 -5.55
CA THR A 625 12.50 11.08 -5.72
C THR A 625 11.34 10.23 -5.19
N VAL A 626 11.41 8.91 -5.36
CA VAL A 626 10.44 7.96 -4.79
C VAL A 626 10.49 7.97 -3.26
N ALA A 627 11.71 7.94 -2.70
CA ALA A 627 11.91 7.98 -1.25
C ALA A 627 11.34 9.27 -0.64
N PHE A 628 11.64 10.43 -1.24
CA PHE A 628 11.10 11.72 -0.79
C PHE A 628 9.58 11.80 -0.97
N GLY A 629 9.01 11.19 -2.02
CA GLY A 629 7.55 11.13 -2.19
C GLY A 629 6.86 10.43 -1.02
N ASN A 630 7.41 9.30 -0.58
CA ASN A 630 6.90 8.58 0.59
C ASN A 630 7.10 9.36 1.90
N ILE A 631 8.19 10.11 2.05
CA ILE A 631 8.40 11.03 3.19
C ILE A 631 7.35 12.14 3.19
N ILE A 632 6.94 12.66 2.03
CA ILE A 632 5.87 13.68 1.97
C ILE A 632 4.55 13.10 2.49
N VAL A 633 4.21 11.86 2.13
CA VAL A 633 3.00 11.21 2.65
C VAL A 633 3.06 11.09 4.17
N LEU A 634 4.21 10.70 4.74
CA LEU A 634 4.42 10.66 6.19
C LEU A 634 4.15 12.02 6.85
N ILE A 635 4.73 13.10 6.31
CA ILE A 635 4.55 14.46 6.83
C ILE A 635 3.09 14.88 6.77
N VAL A 636 2.39 14.60 5.66
CA VAL A 636 0.99 14.97 5.48
C VAL A 636 0.08 14.14 6.39
N ALA A 637 0.35 12.84 6.56
CA ALA A 637 -0.43 11.96 7.43
C ALA A 637 -0.32 12.38 8.92
N GLU A 638 0.88 12.76 9.39
CA GLU A 638 1.07 13.20 10.78
C GLU A 638 0.60 14.65 11.01
N ALA A 639 0.88 15.56 10.08
CA ALA A 639 0.54 16.98 10.24
C ALA A 639 -0.93 17.29 9.92
N GLY A 640 -1.56 16.47 9.08
CA GLY A 640 -2.86 16.76 8.49
C GLY A 640 -4.04 16.66 9.43
N GLN A 641 -3.99 15.77 10.44
CA GLN A 641 -5.12 15.43 11.33
C GLN A 641 -6.49 15.47 10.61
N PHE A 642 -6.55 14.95 9.38
CA PHE A 642 -7.77 15.00 8.59
C PHE A 642 -8.81 14.08 9.22
N SER A 643 -9.99 14.63 9.53
CA SER A 643 -11.10 13.83 10.04
C SER A 643 -11.78 13.03 8.93
N GLU A 644 -11.63 13.47 7.66
CA GLU A 644 -12.29 12.91 6.49
C GLU A 644 -11.27 12.52 5.42
N GLN A 645 -11.34 11.28 4.94
CA GLN A 645 -10.38 10.71 3.99
C GLN A 645 -10.51 11.33 2.58
N TRP A 646 -11.72 11.71 2.16
CA TRP A 646 -11.92 12.37 0.85
C TRP A 646 -11.19 13.72 0.78
N ALA A 647 -11.08 14.44 1.91
CA ALA A 647 -10.40 15.72 1.98
C ALA A 647 -8.87 15.56 1.81
N GLU A 648 -8.31 14.50 2.37
CA GLU A 648 -6.91 14.11 2.15
C GLU A 648 -6.64 13.84 0.66
N TYR A 649 -7.53 13.11 -0.03
CA TYR A 649 -7.38 12.87 -1.47
C TYR A 649 -7.44 14.16 -2.31
N ILE A 650 -8.36 15.08 -2.01
CA ILE A 650 -8.43 16.38 -2.69
C ILE A 650 -7.18 17.22 -2.43
N LEU A 651 -6.65 17.21 -1.20
CA LEU A 651 -5.39 17.89 -0.89
C LEU A 651 -4.25 17.37 -1.75
N PHE A 652 -4.05 16.06 -1.83
CA PHE A 652 -3.01 15.46 -2.68
C PHE A 652 -3.23 15.77 -4.16
N ALA A 653 -4.47 15.73 -4.65
CA ALA A 653 -4.79 16.11 -6.02
C ALA A 653 -4.40 17.57 -6.31
N ALA A 654 -4.74 18.50 -5.41
CA ALA A 654 -4.44 19.92 -5.54
C ALA A 654 -2.93 20.20 -5.47
N LEU A 655 -2.23 19.59 -4.54
CA LEU A 655 -0.77 19.71 -4.41
C LEU A 655 -0.06 19.22 -5.68
N LEU A 656 -0.45 18.06 -6.22
CA LEU A 656 0.13 17.55 -7.45
C LEU A 656 -0.22 18.43 -8.65
N LEU A 657 -1.42 19.03 -8.71
CA LEU A 657 -1.78 19.96 -9.78
C LEU A 657 -0.91 21.21 -9.76
N VAL A 658 -0.65 21.79 -8.58
CA VAL A 658 0.28 22.93 -8.42
C VAL A 658 1.68 22.53 -8.87
N VAL A 659 2.16 21.36 -8.45
CA VAL A 659 3.47 20.83 -8.86
C VAL A 659 3.55 20.57 -10.36
N CYS A 660 2.46 20.09 -10.98
CA CYS A 660 2.36 19.89 -12.41
C CYS A 660 2.54 21.21 -13.17
N VAL A 661 1.91 22.30 -12.71
CA VAL A 661 2.10 23.64 -13.29
C VAL A 661 3.54 24.12 -13.12
N VAL A 662 4.13 23.97 -11.93
CA VAL A 662 5.54 24.34 -11.68
C VAL A 662 6.49 23.55 -12.59
N PHE A 663 6.28 22.23 -12.70
CA PHE A 663 7.09 21.37 -13.55
C PHE A 663 6.93 21.74 -15.03
N ALA A 664 5.72 22.06 -15.49
CA ALA A 664 5.47 22.54 -16.85
C ALA A 664 6.26 23.82 -17.17
N ILE A 665 6.30 24.77 -16.23
CA ILE A 665 7.09 26.00 -16.36
C ILE A 665 8.58 25.67 -16.41
N MET A 666 9.07 24.82 -15.48
CA MET A 666 10.48 24.40 -15.47
C MET A 666 10.88 23.69 -16.77
N ALA A 667 9.99 22.86 -17.33
CA ALA A 667 10.19 22.14 -18.57
C ALA A 667 10.30 23.08 -19.79
N GLN A 668 9.57 24.20 -19.81
CA GLN A 668 9.67 25.20 -20.88
C GLN A 668 11.05 25.87 -20.92
N PHE A 669 11.69 26.05 -19.77
CA PHE A 669 13.03 26.64 -19.68
C PHE A 669 14.16 25.62 -19.80
N TYR A 670 13.84 24.33 -19.94
CA TYR A 670 14.85 23.29 -20.03
C TYR A 670 15.42 23.17 -21.44
N THR A 671 16.74 23.29 -21.55
CA THR A 671 17.47 23.03 -22.79
C THR A 671 17.98 21.59 -22.79
N TYR A 672 17.51 20.78 -23.76
CA TYR A 672 18.03 19.44 -23.98
C TYR A 672 19.52 19.49 -24.32
N VAL A 673 20.29 18.61 -23.69
CA VAL A 673 21.73 18.45 -23.90
C VAL A 673 21.97 17.11 -24.56
N ASN A 674 22.85 17.06 -25.57
CA ASN A 674 23.35 15.82 -26.14
C ASN A 674 24.70 15.45 -25.47
N PRO A 675 24.75 14.47 -24.55
CA PRO A 675 25.99 14.15 -23.84
C PRO A 675 27.10 13.67 -24.76
N ALA A 676 26.77 12.98 -25.86
CA ALA A 676 27.74 12.45 -26.80
C ALA A 676 28.50 13.56 -27.55
N GLU A 677 27.82 14.66 -27.89
CA GLU A 677 28.46 15.81 -28.52
C GLU A 677 29.45 16.50 -27.59
N ILE A 678 29.08 16.67 -26.32
CA ILE A 678 29.96 17.29 -25.32
C ILE A 678 31.16 16.38 -25.03
N GLU A 679 30.96 15.08 -24.87
CA GLU A 679 32.05 14.12 -24.65
C GLU A 679 33.00 14.08 -25.87
N ALA A 680 32.48 14.13 -27.09
CA ALA A 680 33.29 14.18 -28.31
C ALA A 680 34.11 15.49 -28.44
N GLN A 681 33.61 16.61 -27.93
CA GLN A 681 34.38 17.87 -27.91
C GLN A 681 35.62 17.76 -27.02
N PHE A 682 35.47 17.22 -25.81
CA PHE A 682 36.60 17.01 -24.90
C PHE A 682 37.61 15.99 -25.45
N GLY A 683 37.14 14.91 -26.08
CA GLY A 683 38.03 13.93 -26.74
C GLY A 683 38.90 14.57 -27.83
N LYS A 684 38.31 15.42 -28.68
CA LYS A 684 39.05 16.17 -29.73
C LYS A 684 40.03 17.20 -29.16
N ASP A 685 39.69 17.84 -28.04
CA ASP A 685 40.57 18.81 -27.39
C ASP A 685 41.76 18.13 -26.68
N GLU A 686 41.58 16.91 -26.17
CA GLU A 686 42.67 16.07 -25.67
C GLU A 686 43.59 15.59 -26.80
N GLU A 687 43.04 15.12 -27.93
CA GLU A 687 43.83 14.73 -29.12
C GLU A 687 44.68 15.90 -29.63
N LYS A 688 44.15 17.12 -29.64
CA LYS A 688 44.90 18.33 -30.01
C LYS A 688 46.00 18.69 -29.01
N LYS A 689 45.83 18.37 -27.73
CA LYS A 689 46.82 18.63 -26.67
C LYS A 689 47.92 17.55 -26.59
N ASN A 690 47.65 16.33 -27.07
CA ASN A 690 48.57 15.19 -27.04
C ASN A 690 48.59 14.43 -28.38
N PRO A 691 49.27 14.97 -29.42
CA PRO A 691 49.28 14.36 -30.76
C PRO A 691 50.05 13.03 -30.88
N GLU A 692 50.75 12.57 -29.83
CA GLU A 692 51.59 11.35 -29.87
C GLU A 692 50.96 10.09 -29.25
N ASN A 693 49.68 10.12 -28.83
CA ASN A 693 49.05 8.95 -28.18
C ASN A 693 47.99 8.28 -29.10
N PRO A 694 48.26 7.10 -29.69
CA PRO A 694 47.46 6.55 -30.80
C PRO A 694 46.16 5.84 -30.38
N TYR A 695 45.58 6.11 -29.21
CA TYR A 695 44.48 5.31 -28.65
C TYR A 695 43.05 5.84 -28.90
N TYR A 696 42.87 6.97 -29.57
CA TYR A 696 41.53 7.48 -29.89
C TYR A 696 41.34 7.53 -31.39
N THR A 697 40.72 6.48 -31.94
CA THR A 697 40.08 6.53 -33.26
C THR A 697 38.60 6.26 -33.02
N PHE A 698 37.79 7.32 -32.99
CA PHE A 698 36.34 7.20 -33.00
C PHE A 698 35.88 6.98 -34.44
N ASP A 699 35.37 5.78 -34.75
CA ASP A 699 34.64 5.54 -35.98
C ASP A 699 33.33 6.36 -35.97
N PRO A 700 32.99 7.06 -37.07
CA PRO A 700 31.76 7.82 -37.16
C PRO A 700 30.57 6.86 -37.30
N VAL A 701 29.87 6.60 -36.20
CA VAL A 701 28.58 5.89 -36.23
C VAL A 701 27.54 6.81 -36.86
N SER A 702 27.12 6.46 -38.08
CA SER A 702 25.94 6.96 -38.77
C SER A 702 24.71 6.89 -37.85
N GLN A 703 24.22 8.05 -37.40
CA GLN A 703 22.91 8.18 -36.75
C GLN A 703 21.80 7.95 -37.78
N THR A 704 21.21 6.76 -37.77
CA THR A 704 19.83 6.59 -38.22
C THR A 704 18.90 7.25 -37.19
N GLN A 705 18.09 8.19 -37.67
CA GLN A 705 16.94 8.74 -36.94
C GLN A 705 16.07 7.61 -36.39
N MET A 706 15.78 7.66 -35.09
CA MET A 706 14.60 7.09 -34.45
C MET A 706 14.14 8.04 -33.36
#